data_AF-K0XQY5-F1
#
_entry.id   AF-K0XQY5-F1
#
_cell.length_a   1.000
_cell.length_b   1.000
_cell.length_c   1.000
_cell.angle_alpha   90.00
_cell.angle_beta   90.00
_cell.angle_gamma   90.00
#
_symmetry.space_group_name_H-M   'P 1'
#
loop_
_entity.id
_entity.type
_entity.pdbx_description
1 polymer ?
#
loop_
_entity_poly.entity_id
_entity_poly.type
_entity_poly.pdbx_seq_one_letter_code
_entity_poly.pdbx_strand_id
1 'polypeptide(L)'
;MKIKSFLWILLFGVFCSNSMAELPKVIAHQGYWKTPSSAQNSLRALELADSIGVYGSEFDVWLTKDDVLIVNHDAVINGMDIESSSSKMLLKQKLKNGETVPTLDAFLNRAKKLSVRLICELKPHKDKQREAEAVKRIVEMVRKKGLEKRVEYITFSAEGLLELIEQAPKGTPVYYLNGSRLPKDLKSIDAAGQDYHINVFRKHIGWIRECHDLGLKVNVWTVNSLEDMQWCIDRDVDYITTDEPERLQELLRSQRSFHDVAGFLPVYGKIRDCKNPLYSRLSSDMQPAVRKALWNLSQNTAGLYVRFRTNSTSVGARWTVKYNNQFNHITATAVKGLDLYCLQDGKWQFVNSAIPTGKENHATIVENMLPQEREFMLYLPLYDGVDKLEIGIDPGAEIVASELNSPNRENPIVMYGTSILQGASASRPGMAATNIIGRRFDREVVNLGFSANAFLDKEIAELMSEVEASAYVLDFVPNASVSQIKELTIPFYRILRKKHRTTPIIFVEDPQFPSAVYNRVLADEIREKNEALQLVYKELQKEKEKNIYYVPSQALIGDDYEATVDGIHFTDLGQFRYAECIGDCLERAFRKNTIKDLALIYQGGINRMDWTEEQFRPYVMHQFQDGRKEWLFDGFLFLEFSDGKGRRYAQGYGKDARKQEWEWLLQRLFEEGKSLSALDACIETVKKEIGEPEFRHRVVIGLPAAMFRQRDWGELNGKTLCFLYREDQVAATRWYVDRVLESFRNANYKNLDLAGFYWVDEDIAYNGDLSLSVSEYIHSKNLLFYWIPYWKAVGYDKWRELGFDMAYLQPNHFFEENIPDSRLEEACKESEKNGMAIEMEFDSRALSDYEPVSFRSRMKSYIDVFKDNGVFFDLPIAYYSGSRAIYEMYKSEDERDKEIMDELCELIVERHKK
;
A
#
# COMPACT_ATOMS: atom_id res chain seq x y z
N MET A 1 30.49 -31.37 20.66
CA MET A 1 31.61 -31.53 19.70
C MET A 1 31.03 -31.60 18.28
N LYS A 2 31.32 -30.57 17.47
CA LYS A 2 31.30 -30.48 15.97
C LYS A 2 30.01 -30.66 15.13
N ILE A 3 29.43 -29.51 14.78
CA ILE A 3 29.04 -28.95 13.45
C ILE A 3 29.21 -29.84 12.19
N LYS A 4 28.15 -29.92 11.34
CA LYS A 4 28.07 -29.59 9.87
C LYS A 4 26.74 -30.14 9.27
N SER A 5 25.74 -29.32 8.92
CA SER A 5 25.51 -28.51 7.70
C SER A 5 25.12 -29.27 6.41
N PHE A 6 23.93 -28.91 5.90
CA PHE A 6 23.54 -28.63 4.50
C PHE A 6 23.77 -29.68 3.39
N LEU A 7 22.69 -30.16 2.76
CA LEU A 7 22.31 -29.96 1.34
C LEU A 7 21.05 -30.79 1.00
N TRP A 8 20.44 -30.54 -0.16
CA TRP A 8 19.32 -31.24 -0.83
C TRP A 8 17.99 -30.48 -0.92
N ILE A 9 18.02 -29.32 -1.58
CA ILE A 9 16.96 -28.91 -2.53
C ILE A 9 17.66 -28.35 -3.76
N LEU A 10 17.68 -29.11 -4.86
CA LEU A 10 17.97 -28.58 -6.19
C LEU A 10 17.53 -29.60 -7.24
N LEU A 11 16.68 -29.12 -8.16
CA LEU A 11 16.37 -29.59 -9.52
C LEU A 11 14.87 -29.77 -9.74
N PHE A 12 14.21 -28.70 -10.18
CA PHE A 12 13.53 -28.62 -11.49
C PHE A 12 13.02 -27.18 -11.70
N GLY A 13 13.95 -26.24 -11.82
CA GLY A 13 13.68 -24.96 -12.47
C GLY A 13 14.16 -25.08 -13.90
N VAL A 14 13.25 -25.37 -14.84
CA VAL A 14 13.50 -25.07 -16.25
C VAL A 14 13.51 -23.55 -16.33
N PHE A 15 14.68 -22.94 -16.17
CA PHE A 15 14.90 -21.57 -16.60
C PHE A 15 14.75 -21.58 -18.13
N CYS A 16 13.55 -21.30 -18.62
CA CYS A 16 13.44 -20.61 -19.89
C CYS A 16 14.07 -19.24 -19.68
N SER A 17 15.38 -19.14 -19.87
CA SER A 17 16.03 -17.88 -20.15
C SER A 17 15.52 -17.42 -21.52
N ASN A 18 14.34 -16.81 -21.54
CA ASN A 18 14.08 -15.80 -22.55
C ASN A 18 15.08 -14.70 -22.23
N SER A 19 16.20 -14.65 -22.96
CA SER A 19 17.07 -13.49 -22.94
C SER A 19 16.19 -12.30 -23.27
N MET A 20 15.95 -11.43 -22.29
CA MET A 20 15.30 -10.16 -22.54
C MET A 20 16.15 -9.46 -23.59
N ALA A 21 15.59 -9.17 -24.77
CA ALA A 21 16.30 -8.44 -25.79
C ALA A 21 16.69 -7.07 -25.21
N GLU A 22 17.98 -6.74 -25.23
CA GLU A 22 18.42 -5.40 -24.87
C GLU A 22 17.95 -4.42 -25.95
N LEU A 23 17.39 -3.28 -25.54
CA LEU A 23 17.01 -2.23 -26.46
C LEU A 23 18.24 -1.68 -27.21
N PRO A 24 18.10 -1.25 -28.48
CA PRO A 24 19.20 -0.70 -29.26
C PRO A 24 19.85 0.51 -28.58
N LYS A 25 21.18 0.61 -28.68
CA LYS A 25 21.94 1.77 -28.21
C LYS A 25 21.97 2.87 -29.29
N VAL A 26 21.89 4.13 -28.86
CA VAL A 26 21.79 5.29 -29.76
C VAL A 26 23.16 5.81 -30.14
N ILE A 27 23.44 5.97 -31.45
CA ILE A 27 24.62 6.65 -31.98
C ILE A 27 24.18 7.92 -32.71
N ALA A 28 24.71 9.07 -32.31
CA ALA A 28 24.46 10.34 -32.99
C ALA A 28 25.35 10.47 -34.22
N HIS A 29 24.75 10.39 -35.41
CA HIS A 29 25.43 10.48 -36.71
C HIS A 29 26.04 11.88 -36.91
N GLN A 30 27.36 11.96 -37.13
CA GLN A 30 28.14 13.19 -37.23
C GLN A 30 28.00 14.11 -36.00
N GLY A 31 27.74 13.50 -34.83
CA GLY A 31 27.36 14.16 -33.57
C GLY A 31 25.92 14.67 -33.56
N TYR A 32 25.47 15.28 -32.46
CA TYR A 32 24.12 15.83 -32.41
C TYR A 32 24.07 17.21 -33.11
N TRP A 33 23.94 17.18 -34.44
CA TRP A 33 24.04 18.37 -35.29
C TRP A 33 22.69 19.01 -35.64
N LYS A 34 21.60 18.24 -35.60
CA LYS A 34 20.25 18.71 -35.98
C LYS A 34 19.57 19.49 -34.84
N THR A 35 20.25 20.52 -34.36
CA THR A 35 19.84 21.35 -33.23
C THR A 35 20.46 22.75 -33.38
N PRO A 36 19.83 23.83 -32.87
CA PRO A 36 20.31 25.19 -33.06
C PRO A 36 21.78 25.37 -32.62
N SER A 37 22.54 26.14 -33.41
CA SER A 37 23.96 26.45 -33.15
C SER A 37 24.94 25.27 -33.28
N SER A 38 24.50 24.10 -33.76
CA SER A 38 25.34 22.93 -34.04
C SER A 38 25.61 22.77 -35.55
N ALA A 39 26.58 21.92 -35.89
CA ALA A 39 26.86 21.53 -37.28
C ALA A 39 27.43 20.11 -37.32
N GLN A 40 27.24 19.42 -38.45
CA GLN A 40 27.82 18.10 -38.70
C GLN A 40 29.33 18.11 -38.44
N ASN A 41 29.85 17.07 -37.78
CA ASN A 41 31.27 16.88 -37.52
C ASN A 41 31.95 18.04 -36.73
N SER A 42 31.16 18.86 -36.02
CA SER A 42 31.66 19.97 -35.21
C SER A 42 32.00 19.57 -33.78
N LEU A 43 32.78 20.39 -33.07
CA LEU A 43 33.02 20.17 -31.64
C LEU A 43 31.73 20.36 -30.85
N ARG A 44 30.85 21.26 -31.29
CA ARG A 44 29.55 21.47 -30.65
C ARG A 44 28.64 20.25 -30.78
N ALA A 45 28.60 19.59 -31.92
CA ALA A 45 27.79 18.38 -32.11
C ALA A 45 28.25 17.23 -31.21
N LEU A 46 29.57 17.09 -31.01
CA LEU A 46 30.15 16.13 -30.06
C LEU A 46 29.72 16.42 -28.61
N GLU A 47 29.80 17.67 -28.16
CA GLU A 47 29.36 18.06 -26.81
C GLU A 47 27.87 17.83 -26.61
N LEU A 48 27.06 18.14 -27.63
CA LEU A 48 25.62 17.97 -27.54
C LEU A 48 25.24 16.49 -27.48
N ALA A 49 25.90 15.63 -28.25
CA ALA A 49 25.72 14.18 -28.14
C ALA A 49 26.03 13.68 -26.72
N ASP A 50 27.14 14.10 -26.12
CA ASP A 50 27.45 13.75 -24.73
C ASP A 50 26.38 14.27 -23.74
N SER A 51 25.89 15.49 -23.94
CA SER A 51 24.92 16.11 -23.04
C SER A 51 23.57 15.40 -22.99
N ILE A 52 23.18 14.70 -24.06
CA ILE A 52 21.94 13.91 -24.11
C ILE A 52 22.16 12.43 -23.75
N GLY A 53 23.39 12.04 -23.40
CA GLY A 53 23.70 10.69 -22.92
C GLY A 53 23.51 9.57 -23.95
N VAL A 54 23.76 9.83 -25.23
CA VAL A 54 23.80 8.75 -26.24
C VAL A 54 24.97 7.80 -26.00
N TYR A 55 24.92 6.59 -26.57
CA TYR A 55 26.02 5.63 -26.48
C TYR A 55 27.27 6.15 -27.17
N GLY A 56 27.12 6.65 -28.41
CA GLY A 56 28.24 7.08 -29.24
C GLY A 56 27.95 8.36 -30.04
N SER A 57 29.01 9.12 -30.31
CA SER A 57 29.01 10.20 -31.30
C SER A 57 29.88 9.76 -32.47
N GLU A 58 29.28 9.68 -33.65
CA GLU A 58 29.98 9.36 -34.90
C GLU A 58 30.63 10.61 -35.50
N PHE A 59 31.78 10.44 -36.16
CA PHE A 59 32.47 11.48 -36.91
C PHE A 59 33.41 10.91 -37.98
N ASP A 60 33.61 11.69 -39.05
CA ASP A 60 34.33 11.30 -40.26
C ASP A 60 35.76 11.85 -40.31
N VAL A 61 36.76 11.03 -40.65
CA VAL A 61 38.17 11.44 -40.67
C VAL A 61 38.82 11.30 -42.04
N TRP A 62 39.48 12.38 -42.49
CA TRP A 62 40.32 12.44 -43.68
C TRP A 62 41.78 12.79 -43.37
N LEU A 63 42.68 12.48 -44.29
CA LEU A 63 44.11 12.84 -44.21
C LEU A 63 44.43 13.88 -45.30
N THR A 64 44.83 15.09 -44.90
CA THR A 64 45.15 16.21 -45.82
C THR A 64 46.44 15.96 -46.58
N LYS A 65 46.75 16.75 -47.63
CA LYS A 65 47.99 16.63 -48.42
C LYS A 65 49.29 16.61 -47.60
N ASP A 66 49.32 17.37 -46.51
CA ASP A 66 50.44 17.56 -45.58
C ASP A 66 50.31 16.72 -44.30
N ASP A 67 49.57 15.60 -44.39
CA ASP A 67 49.46 14.53 -43.40
C ASP A 67 48.84 14.95 -42.05
N VAL A 68 47.94 15.92 -42.08
CA VAL A 68 47.13 16.32 -40.92
C VAL A 68 45.78 15.63 -41.01
N LEU A 69 45.30 15.07 -39.90
CA LEU A 69 43.96 14.48 -39.84
C LEU A 69 42.92 15.56 -39.54
N ILE A 70 41.88 15.62 -40.36
CA ILE A 70 40.75 16.56 -40.20
C ILE A 70 39.42 15.80 -40.12
N VAL A 71 38.45 16.42 -39.46
CA VAL A 71 37.11 15.85 -39.25
C VAL A 71 36.12 16.50 -40.22
N ASN A 72 35.63 15.74 -41.20
CA ASN A 72 34.67 16.20 -42.22
C ASN A 72 34.06 15.02 -42.98
N HIS A 73 32.77 15.08 -43.31
CA HIS A 73 32.12 14.00 -44.06
C HIS A 73 32.60 13.91 -45.52
N ASP A 74 32.36 14.97 -46.30
CA ASP A 74 32.61 14.96 -47.74
C ASP A 74 34.12 15.05 -48.07
N ALA A 75 34.53 14.49 -49.21
CA ALA A 75 35.90 14.62 -49.71
C ALA A 75 36.27 16.06 -50.13
N VAL A 76 35.26 16.91 -50.34
CA VAL A 76 35.40 18.29 -50.78
C VAL A 76 34.72 19.22 -49.78
N ILE A 77 35.45 20.22 -49.28
CA ILE A 77 34.90 21.27 -48.41
C ILE A 77 35.06 22.64 -49.08
N ASN A 78 33.94 23.34 -49.31
CA ASN A 78 33.90 24.64 -49.99
C ASN A 78 34.71 24.68 -51.30
N GLY A 79 34.61 23.60 -52.10
CA GLY A 79 35.31 23.47 -53.38
C GLY A 79 36.78 23.03 -53.30
N MET A 80 37.30 22.75 -52.09
CA MET A 80 38.64 22.21 -51.90
C MET A 80 38.59 20.72 -51.58
N ASP A 81 39.21 19.92 -52.44
CA ASP A 81 39.46 18.50 -52.18
C ASP A 81 40.46 18.35 -51.03
N ILE A 82 40.11 17.52 -50.04
CA ILE A 82 40.83 17.41 -48.78
C ILE A 82 42.22 16.80 -48.98
N GLU A 83 42.33 15.73 -49.76
CA GLU A 83 43.59 15.00 -49.96
C GLU A 83 44.61 15.77 -50.79
N SER A 84 44.16 16.70 -51.65
CA SER A 84 45.04 17.56 -52.47
C SER A 84 45.30 18.94 -51.86
N SER A 85 44.60 19.31 -50.79
CA SER A 85 44.73 20.61 -50.12
C SER A 85 45.58 20.53 -48.85
N SER A 86 46.32 21.61 -48.55
CA SER A 86 47.07 21.73 -47.28
C SER A 86 46.13 21.98 -46.10
N SER A 87 46.47 21.43 -44.93
CA SER A 87 45.76 21.65 -43.67
C SER A 87 45.56 23.13 -43.36
N LYS A 88 46.58 23.98 -43.64
CA LYS A 88 46.50 25.44 -43.46
C LYS A 88 45.37 26.10 -44.25
N MET A 89 45.00 25.57 -45.41
CA MET A 89 43.89 26.08 -46.22
C MET A 89 42.54 25.55 -45.74
N LEU A 90 42.50 24.27 -45.38
CA LEU A 90 41.30 23.58 -44.91
C LEU A 90 40.84 24.14 -43.54
N LEU A 91 41.78 24.42 -42.63
CA LEU A 91 41.52 25.03 -41.32
C LEU A 91 41.13 26.53 -41.38
N LYS A 92 41.01 27.13 -42.57
CA LYS A 92 40.37 28.44 -42.74
C LYS A 92 38.89 28.31 -43.09
N GLN A 93 38.44 27.13 -43.48
CA GLN A 93 37.05 26.90 -43.83
C GLN A 93 36.17 26.85 -42.59
N LYS A 94 34.92 27.25 -42.80
CA LYS A 94 33.90 27.31 -41.75
C LYS A 94 32.84 26.24 -41.98
N LEU A 95 32.46 25.56 -40.90
CA LEU A 95 31.27 24.74 -40.83
C LEU A 95 30.03 25.63 -40.80
N LYS A 96 28.85 25.03 -40.96
CA LYS A 96 27.56 25.75 -41.00
C LYS A 96 27.30 26.60 -39.75
N ASN A 97 27.81 26.20 -38.58
CA ASN A 97 27.68 26.94 -37.32
C ASN A 97 28.79 27.99 -37.07
N GLY A 98 29.71 28.20 -38.03
CA GLY A 98 30.81 29.15 -37.91
C GLY A 98 32.07 28.61 -37.23
N GLU A 99 32.05 27.37 -36.72
CA GLU A 99 33.26 26.68 -36.29
C GLU A 99 34.24 26.51 -37.45
N THR A 100 35.53 26.56 -37.15
CA THR A 100 36.54 26.10 -38.11
C THR A 100 36.49 24.58 -38.20
N VAL A 101 36.74 24.02 -39.39
CA VAL A 101 36.90 22.57 -39.58
C VAL A 101 37.87 22.00 -38.53
N PRO A 102 37.44 21.05 -37.70
CA PRO A 102 38.30 20.54 -36.64
C PRO A 102 39.41 19.65 -37.21
N THR A 103 40.60 19.73 -36.61
CA THR A 103 41.56 18.63 -36.70
C THR A 103 41.09 17.49 -35.81
N LEU A 104 41.49 16.25 -36.12
CA LEU A 104 41.25 15.12 -35.22
C LEU A 104 41.87 15.38 -33.83
N ASP A 105 43.02 16.04 -33.76
CA ASP A 105 43.65 16.40 -32.48
C ASP A 105 42.75 17.29 -31.63
N ALA A 106 42.15 18.33 -32.23
CA ALA A 106 41.22 19.22 -31.55
C ALA A 106 39.94 18.48 -31.11
N PHE A 107 39.41 17.62 -31.97
CA PHE A 107 38.22 16.81 -31.70
C PHE A 107 38.46 15.86 -30.52
N LEU A 108 39.55 15.09 -30.54
CA LEU A 108 39.91 14.17 -29.45
C LEU A 108 40.27 14.91 -28.16
N ASN A 109 40.89 16.10 -28.22
CA ASN A 109 41.12 16.93 -27.04
C ASN A 109 39.80 17.37 -26.38
N ARG A 110 38.76 17.66 -27.17
CA ARG A 110 37.43 17.94 -26.65
C ARG A 110 36.81 16.69 -26.04
N ALA A 111 36.87 15.56 -26.74
CA ALA A 111 36.31 14.28 -26.30
C ALA A 111 36.86 13.79 -24.94
N LYS A 112 38.12 14.12 -24.60
CA LYS A 112 38.72 13.79 -23.28
C LYS A 112 37.97 14.40 -22.09
N LYS A 113 37.20 15.47 -22.31
CA LYS A 113 36.41 16.15 -21.28
C LYS A 113 34.97 15.63 -21.19
N LEU A 114 34.60 14.70 -22.07
CA LEU A 114 33.27 14.15 -22.23
C LEU A 114 33.30 12.66 -21.89
N SER A 115 32.13 12.03 -21.76
CA SER A 115 31.97 10.61 -21.44
C SER A 115 31.58 9.74 -22.64
N VAL A 116 30.95 10.34 -23.66
CA VAL A 116 30.42 9.66 -24.85
C VAL A 116 31.47 8.80 -25.57
N ARG A 117 31.04 7.66 -26.12
CA ARG A 117 31.89 6.80 -26.96
C ARG A 117 32.13 7.46 -28.33
N LEU A 118 33.28 7.19 -28.92
CA LEU A 118 33.74 7.81 -30.16
C LEU A 118 33.64 6.79 -31.30
N ILE A 119 32.74 7.02 -32.25
CA ILE A 119 32.58 6.17 -33.42
C ILE A 119 33.31 6.85 -34.57
N CYS A 120 34.54 6.41 -34.85
CA CYS A 120 35.46 7.08 -35.76
C CYS A 120 35.36 6.45 -37.15
N GLU A 121 34.78 7.16 -38.12
CA GLU A 121 34.76 6.72 -39.51
C GLU A 121 36.08 7.07 -40.23
N LEU A 122 36.78 6.03 -40.70
CA LEU A 122 37.85 6.19 -41.69
C LEU A 122 37.23 6.32 -43.08
N LYS A 123 37.40 7.47 -43.71
CA LYS A 123 36.97 7.71 -45.09
C LYS A 123 37.96 7.07 -46.08
N PRO A 124 37.49 6.52 -47.22
CA PRO A 124 38.37 5.92 -48.21
C PRO A 124 39.32 6.94 -48.83
N HIS A 125 40.60 6.58 -48.96
CA HIS A 125 41.63 7.44 -49.57
C HIS A 125 41.95 7.04 -51.01
N LYS A 126 42.59 7.95 -51.74
CA LYS A 126 42.96 7.79 -53.16
C LYS A 126 43.71 6.48 -53.51
N ASP A 127 44.47 5.91 -52.57
CA ASP A 127 45.23 4.68 -52.74
C ASP A 127 45.48 3.98 -51.40
N LYS A 128 45.85 2.69 -51.48
CA LYS A 128 46.06 1.82 -50.31
C LYS A 128 47.15 2.33 -49.36
N GLN A 129 48.22 2.93 -49.90
CA GLN A 129 49.32 3.43 -49.07
C GLN A 129 48.87 4.66 -48.28
N ARG A 130 48.06 5.52 -48.90
CA ARG A 130 47.52 6.71 -48.26
C ARG A 130 46.53 6.37 -47.16
N GLU A 131 45.68 5.39 -47.40
CA GLU A 131 44.72 4.88 -46.42
C GLU A 131 45.43 4.24 -45.21
N ALA A 132 46.45 3.41 -45.45
CA ALA A 132 47.24 2.80 -44.37
C ALA A 132 47.95 3.84 -43.50
N GLU A 133 48.47 4.92 -44.11
CA GLU A 133 49.05 6.05 -43.38
C GLU A 133 48.00 6.80 -42.56
N ALA A 134 46.77 6.95 -43.08
CA ALA A 134 45.66 7.57 -42.33
C ALA A 134 45.28 6.71 -41.11
N VAL A 135 45.11 5.40 -41.30
CA VAL A 135 44.82 4.44 -40.22
C VAL A 135 45.85 4.53 -39.11
N LYS A 136 47.14 4.45 -39.50
CA LYS A 136 48.25 4.54 -38.56
C LYS A 136 48.20 5.80 -37.72
N ARG A 137 48.02 6.96 -38.36
CA ARG A 137 47.96 8.24 -37.66
C ARG A 137 46.74 8.36 -36.75
N ILE A 138 45.58 7.82 -37.16
CA ILE A 138 44.37 7.82 -36.34
C ILE A 138 44.61 7.00 -35.07
N VAL A 139 45.08 5.76 -35.22
CA VAL A 139 45.33 4.84 -34.09
C VAL A 139 46.39 5.41 -33.15
N GLU A 140 47.51 5.91 -33.68
CA GLU A 140 48.57 6.54 -32.88
C GLU A 140 48.06 7.77 -32.12
N MET A 141 47.22 8.59 -32.76
CA MET A 141 46.65 9.77 -32.13
C MET A 141 45.67 9.39 -31.00
N VAL A 142 44.78 8.43 -31.23
CA VAL A 142 43.86 7.91 -30.19
C VAL A 142 44.65 7.36 -28.99
N ARG A 143 45.71 6.57 -29.24
CA ARG A 143 46.62 6.06 -28.20
C ARG A 143 47.28 7.19 -27.44
N LYS A 144 47.87 8.17 -28.12
CA LYS A 144 48.49 9.34 -27.50
C LYS A 144 47.53 10.15 -26.63
N LYS A 145 46.23 10.16 -26.96
CA LYS A 145 45.20 10.85 -26.17
C LYS A 145 44.65 10.01 -25.02
N GLY A 146 44.95 8.70 -24.96
CA GLY A 146 44.47 7.77 -23.94
C GLY A 146 43.00 7.38 -24.12
N LEU A 147 42.50 7.36 -25.37
CA LEU A 147 41.09 7.14 -25.70
C LEU A 147 40.81 5.74 -26.27
N GLU A 148 41.80 4.84 -26.27
CA GLU A 148 41.73 3.50 -26.90
C GLU A 148 40.53 2.65 -26.44
N LYS A 149 40.14 2.76 -25.16
CA LYS A 149 39.00 2.03 -24.60
C LYS A 149 37.62 2.64 -24.93
N ARG A 150 37.62 3.81 -25.56
CA ARG A 150 36.43 4.63 -25.86
C ARG A 150 36.21 4.84 -27.35
N VAL A 151 37.08 4.31 -28.21
CA VAL A 151 36.92 4.41 -29.66
C VAL A 151 36.41 3.09 -30.24
N GLU A 152 35.54 3.20 -31.23
CA GLU A 152 35.19 2.15 -32.18
C GLU A 152 35.45 2.70 -33.57
N TYR A 153 35.85 1.84 -34.50
CA TYR A 153 36.18 2.27 -35.86
C TYR A 153 35.17 1.73 -36.86
N ILE A 154 34.76 2.55 -37.82
CA ILE A 154 33.89 2.16 -38.93
C ILE A 154 34.53 2.58 -40.26
N THR A 155 34.30 1.85 -41.34
CA THR A 155 34.81 2.24 -42.67
C THR A 155 34.08 1.56 -43.84
N PHE A 156 34.01 2.26 -44.98
CA PHE A 156 33.56 1.70 -46.25
C PHE A 156 34.66 0.92 -47.00
N SER A 157 35.93 1.10 -46.63
CA SER A 157 37.06 0.47 -47.32
C SER A 157 37.32 -0.94 -46.81
N ALA A 158 37.39 -1.91 -47.72
CA ALA A 158 37.73 -3.29 -47.36
C ALA A 158 39.20 -3.39 -46.91
N GLU A 159 40.09 -2.61 -47.52
CA GLU A 159 41.49 -2.47 -47.14
C GLU A 159 41.62 -1.76 -45.79
N GLY A 160 40.97 -0.61 -45.62
CA GLY A 160 40.97 0.13 -44.37
C GLY A 160 40.42 -0.68 -43.19
N LEU A 161 39.43 -1.54 -43.43
CA LEU A 161 38.90 -2.47 -42.43
C LEU A 161 40.00 -3.42 -41.91
N LEU A 162 40.75 -4.05 -42.82
CA LEU A 162 41.82 -4.97 -42.47
C LEU A 162 42.96 -4.24 -41.75
N GLU A 163 43.32 -3.05 -42.24
CA GLU A 163 44.38 -2.24 -41.64
C GLU A 163 44.00 -1.77 -40.22
N LEU A 164 42.75 -1.39 -39.99
CA LEU A 164 42.25 -1.02 -38.66
C LEU A 164 42.30 -2.19 -37.69
N ILE A 165 41.89 -3.39 -38.14
CA ILE A 165 41.95 -4.62 -37.34
C ILE A 165 43.40 -4.98 -36.98
N GLU A 166 44.34 -4.78 -37.91
CA GLU A 166 45.76 -5.07 -37.69
C GLU A 166 46.43 -4.05 -36.73
N GLN A 167 46.13 -2.75 -36.90
CA GLN A 167 46.84 -1.69 -36.17
C GLN A 167 46.20 -1.32 -34.83
N ALA A 168 44.88 -1.44 -34.69
CA ALA A 168 44.19 -1.09 -33.45
C ALA A 168 44.56 -2.06 -32.30
N PRO A 169 44.48 -1.61 -31.04
CA PRO A 169 44.63 -2.52 -29.89
C PRO A 169 43.69 -3.73 -30.01
N LYS A 170 44.20 -4.92 -29.67
CA LYS A 170 43.42 -6.15 -29.76
C LYS A 170 42.12 -6.04 -28.96
N GLY A 171 41.00 -6.37 -29.60
CA GLY A 171 39.66 -6.25 -29.01
C GLY A 171 39.00 -4.88 -29.16
N THR A 172 39.64 -3.91 -29.82
CA THR A 172 38.97 -2.68 -30.25
C THR A 172 37.91 -3.02 -31.31
N PRO A 173 36.64 -2.60 -31.16
CA PRO A 173 35.61 -2.88 -32.14
C PRO A 173 35.87 -2.18 -33.49
N VAL A 174 35.81 -2.95 -34.58
CA VAL A 174 35.91 -2.44 -35.95
C VAL A 174 34.74 -2.98 -36.77
N TYR A 175 33.97 -2.09 -37.40
CA TYR A 175 32.77 -2.41 -38.17
C TYR A 175 32.93 -2.01 -39.65
N TYR A 176 32.23 -2.72 -40.53
CA TYR A 176 32.26 -2.47 -41.96
C TYR A 176 30.96 -1.81 -42.44
N LEU A 177 31.07 -0.77 -43.30
CA LEU A 177 29.95 0.08 -43.73
C LEU A 177 29.33 -0.30 -45.09
N ASN A 178 30.11 -0.92 -45.98
CA ASN A 178 29.80 -0.98 -47.42
C ASN A 178 28.57 -1.84 -47.78
N GLY A 179 28.15 -2.78 -46.92
CA GLY A 179 27.03 -3.67 -47.20
C GLY A 179 27.37 -4.94 -47.98
N SER A 180 28.64 -5.14 -48.36
CA SER A 180 29.05 -6.19 -49.31
C SER A 180 29.59 -7.48 -48.69
N ARG A 181 29.95 -7.50 -47.39
CA ARG A 181 30.50 -8.68 -46.71
C ARG A 181 29.43 -9.40 -45.88
N LEU A 182 29.43 -10.73 -45.95
CA LEU A 182 28.54 -11.57 -45.15
C LEU A 182 28.96 -11.58 -43.68
N PRO A 183 28.06 -11.89 -42.72
CA PRO A 183 28.41 -11.99 -41.30
C PRO A 183 29.60 -12.93 -41.04
N LYS A 184 29.60 -14.12 -41.65
CA LYS A 184 30.72 -15.08 -41.54
C LYS A 184 32.07 -14.55 -42.07
N ASP A 185 32.06 -13.69 -43.08
CA ASP A 185 33.28 -13.14 -43.68
C ASP A 185 33.89 -12.06 -42.78
N LEU A 186 33.05 -11.36 -42.02
CA LEU A 186 33.49 -10.41 -41.00
C LEU A 186 34.00 -11.14 -39.75
N LYS A 187 33.34 -12.23 -39.36
CA LYS A 187 33.81 -13.08 -38.25
C LYS A 187 35.20 -13.66 -38.51
N SER A 188 35.48 -14.10 -39.74
CA SER A 188 36.75 -14.75 -40.09
C SER A 188 37.96 -13.81 -40.05
N ILE A 189 37.73 -12.50 -40.10
CA ILE A 189 38.77 -11.46 -40.00
C ILE A 189 38.77 -10.73 -38.65
N ASP A 190 38.04 -11.24 -37.64
CA ASP A 190 37.93 -10.64 -36.30
C ASP A 190 37.32 -9.21 -36.27
N ALA A 191 36.46 -8.90 -37.25
CA ALA A 191 35.65 -7.68 -37.19
C ALA A 191 34.55 -7.81 -36.12
N ALA A 192 34.13 -6.68 -35.55
CA ALA A 192 33.11 -6.63 -34.50
C ALA A 192 31.68 -6.86 -35.03
N GLY A 193 31.45 -6.56 -36.31
CA GLY A 193 30.18 -6.86 -36.97
C GLY A 193 29.86 -5.95 -38.15
N GLN A 194 28.58 -5.83 -38.45
CA GLN A 194 28.06 -5.06 -39.59
C GLN A 194 27.54 -3.71 -39.11
N ASP A 195 27.90 -2.66 -39.83
CA ASP A 195 27.31 -1.33 -39.68
C ASP A 195 26.72 -0.90 -41.03
N TYR A 196 25.55 -1.40 -41.42
CA TYR A 196 25.08 -1.26 -42.80
C TYR A 196 23.86 -0.34 -42.94
N HIS A 197 23.72 0.19 -44.15
CA HIS A 197 22.53 0.95 -44.50
C HIS A 197 21.26 0.09 -44.34
N ILE A 198 20.18 0.64 -43.77
CA ILE A 198 18.93 -0.10 -43.47
C ILE A 198 18.40 -0.93 -44.64
N ASN A 199 18.52 -0.43 -45.88
CA ASN A 199 18.08 -1.14 -47.08
C ASN A 199 18.85 -2.44 -47.37
N VAL A 200 20.09 -2.58 -46.89
CA VAL A 200 20.85 -3.83 -46.99
C VAL A 200 20.21 -4.89 -46.08
N PHE A 201 19.92 -4.53 -44.83
CA PHE A 201 19.24 -5.43 -43.90
C PHE A 201 17.82 -5.77 -44.32
N ARG A 202 17.09 -4.84 -44.95
CA ARG A 202 15.76 -5.14 -45.52
C ARG A 202 15.83 -6.18 -46.64
N LYS A 203 16.88 -6.17 -47.46
CA LYS A 203 17.12 -7.18 -48.50
C LYS A 203 17.62 -8.50 -47.93
N HIS A 204 18.32 -8.46 -46.80
CA HIS A 204 18.97 -9.60 -46.17
C HIS A 204 18.59 -9.72 -44.69
N ILE A 205 17.29 -9.83 -44.41
CA ILE A 205 16.75 -9.73 -43.04
C ILE A 205 17.33 -10.77 -42.07
N GLY A 206 17.77 -11.92 -42.59
CA GLY A 206 18.40 -12.99 -41.80
C GLY A 206 19.80 -12.66 -41.29
N TRP A 207 20.47 -11.64 -41.83
CA TRP A 207 21.83 -11.27 -41.41
C TRP A 207 21.91 -10.73 -39.99
N ILE A 208 20.83 -10.12 -39.48
CA ILE A 208 20.79 -9.61 -38.10
C ILE A 208 20.96 -10.80 -37.13
N ARG A 209 20.12 -11.82 -37.30
CA ARG A 209 20.19 -13.05 -36.51
C ARG A 209 21.51 -13.80 -36.73
N GLU A 210 21.98 -13.91 -37.97
CA GLU A 210 23.26 -14.57 -38.28
C GLU A 210 24.44 -13.86 -37.60
N CYS A 211 24.44 -12.52 -37.51
CA CYS A 211 25.45 -11.78 -36.76
C CYS A 211 25.42 -12.18 -35.28
N HIS A 212 24.24 -12.16 -34.65
CA HIS A 212 24.10 -12.53 -33.25
C HIS A 212 24.52 -13.97 -32.96
N ASP A 213 24.16 -14.91 -33.83
CA ASP A 213 24.56 -16.32 -33.73
C ASP A 213 26.09 -16.51 -33.82
N LEU A 214 26.79 -15.61 -34.53
CA LEU A 214 28.25 -15.58 -34.64
C LEU A 214 28.94 -14.73 -33.55
N GLY A 215 28.17 -14.14 -32.63
CA GLY A 215 28.65 -13.22 -31.61
C GLY A 215 29.16 -11.90 -32.17
N LEU A 216 28.67 -11.49 -33.35
CA LEU A 216 28.88 -10.18 -33.96
C LEU A 216 27.75 -9.23 -33.55
N LYS A 217 28.03 -7.93 -33.66
CA LYS A 217 27.08 -6.86 -33.39
C LYS A 217 26.55 -6.21 -34.67
N VAL A 218 25.35 -5.62 -34.59
CA VAL A 218 24.65 -5.00 -35.72
C VAL A 218 24.38 -3.53 -35.43
N ASN A 219 24.96 -2.64 -36.24
CA ASN A 219 24.60 -1.23 -36.31
C ASN A 219 23.87 -0.94 -37.63
N VAL A 220 22.88 -0.05 -37.59
CA VAL A 220 22.07 0.34 -38.76
C VAL A 220 22.08 1.84 -38.92
N TRP A 221 22.42 2.32 -40.13
CA TRP A 221 22.46 3.74 -40.47
C TRP A 221 21.71 4.06 -41.78
N THR A 222 21.41 5.33 -42.09
CA THR A 222 21.09 6.37 -41.10
C THR A 222 19.58 6.35 -40.90
N VAL A 223 19.14 6.06 -39.68
CA VAL A 223 17.73 5.74 -39.37
C VAL A 223 17.05 6.94 -38.74
N ASN A 224 16.19 7.65 -39.49
CA ASN A 224 15.61 8.93 -39.05
C ASN A 224 14.09 8.92 -38.86
N SER A 225 13.37 7.97 -39.48
CA SER A 225 11.91 7.88 -39.36
C SER A 225 11.52 7.00 -38.18
N LEU A 226 10.38 7.29 -37.51
CA LEU A 226 9.87 6.44 -36.42
C LEU A 226 9.58 5.01 -36.89
N GLU A 227 9.12 4.85 -38.13
CA GLU A 227 8.87 3.54 -38.74
C GLU A 227 10.15 2.72 -38.84
N ASP A 228 11.23 3.33 -39.33
CA ASP A 228 12.53 2.65 -39.45
C ASP A 228 13.17 2.40 -38.07
N MET A 229 13.01 3.34 -37.12
CA MET A 229 13.47 3.17 -35.73
C MET A 229 12.76 1.98 -35.06
N GLN A 230 11.44 1.91 -35.17
CA GLN A 230 10.64 0.79 -34.63
C GLN A 230 11.01 -0.52 -35.34
N TRP A 231 11.22 -0.50 -36.66
CA TRP A 231 11.64 -1.67 -37.42
C TRP A 231 12.96 -2.26 -36.91
N CYS A 232 13.91 -1.41 -36.51
CA CYS A 232 15.18 -1.82 -35.92
C CYS A 232 15.01 -2.37 -34.49
N ILE A 233 14.18 -1.71 -33.66
CA ILE A 233 13.85 -2.16 -32.30
C ILE A 233 13.21 -3.56 -32.33
N ASP A 234 12.22 -3.77 -33.20
CA ASP A 234 11.49 -5.04 -33.34
C ASP A 234 12.37 -6.21 -33.82
N ARG A 235 13.61 -5.93 -34.23
CA ARG A 235 14.57 -6.90 -34.78
C ARG A 235 15.84 -7.01 -33.96
N ASP A 236 15.82 -6.49 -32.74
CA ASP A 236 16.91 -6.63 -31.78
C ASP A 236 18.26 -6.09 -32.30
N VAL A 237 18.23 -5.04 -33.12
CA VAL A 237 19.45 -4.36 -33.58
C VAL A 237 20.24 -3.81 -32.39
N ASP A 238 21.57 -4.00 -32.36
CA ASP A 238 22.38 -3.57 -31.20
C ASP A 238 22.57 -2.04 -31.14
N TYR A 239 22.72 -1.40 -32.31
CA TYR A 239 22.97 0.04 -32.43
C TYR A 239 22.14 0.67 -33.55
N ILE A 240 21.61 1.87 -33.31
CA ILE A 240 20.96 2.66 -34.34
C ILE A 240 21.70 3.99 -34.46
N THR A 241 22.22 4.25 -35.66
CA THR A 241 22.89 5.50 -36.02
C THR A 241 21.90 6.45 -36.69
N THR A 242 21.68 7.63 -36.11
CA THR A 242 20.59 8.53 -36.48
C THR A 242 21.00 10.01 -36.41
N ASP A 243 20.37 10.84 -37.25
CA ASP A 243 20.44 12.31 -37.14
C ASP A 243 19.47 12.86 -36.07
N GLU A 244 18.56 12.03 -35.55
CA GLU A 244 17.49 12.38 -34.61
C GLU A 244 17.63 11.62 -33.27
N PRO A 245 18.76 11.74 -32.55
CA PRO A 245 19.06 10.89 -31.38
C PRO A 245 18.07 11.05 -30.22
N GLU A 246 17.60 12.27 -29.92
CA GLU A 246 16.60 12.47 -28.86
C GLU A 246 15.27 11.79 -29.21
N ARG A 247 14.84 11.86 -30.47
CA ARG A 247 13.62 11.19 -30.94
C ARG A 247 13.70 9.68 -30.77
N LEU A 248 14.86 9.09 -31.04
CA LEU A 248 15.07 7.67 -30.80
C LEU A 248 15.10 7.37 -29.29
N GLN A 249 15.77 8.18 -28.47
CA GLN A 249 15.77 8.00 -27.01
C GLN A 249 14.35 8.10 -26.42
N GLU A 250 13.51 9.01 -26.91
CA GLU A 250 12.09 9.10 -26.55
C GLU A 250 11.34 7.80 -26.91
N LEU A 251 11.55 7.30 -28.13
CA LEU A 251 10.94 6.04 -28.55
C LEU A 251 11.42 4.86 -27.68
N LEU A 252 12.71 4.78 -27.37
CA LEU A 252 13.25 3.72 -26.51
C LEU A 252 12.76 3.83 -25.05
N ARG A 253 12.64 5.04 -24.50
CA ARG A 253 12.02 5.28 -23.18
C ARG A 253 10.55 4.84 -23.15
N SER A 254 9.87 4.90 -24.29
CA SER A 254 8.48 4.42 -24.40
C SER A 254 8.37 2.87 -24.48
N GLN A 255 9.49 2.16 -24.71
CA GLN A 255 9.51 0.69 -24.73
C GLN A 255 9.55 0.16 -23.29
N ARG A 256 8.40 -0.25 -22.75
CA ARG A 256 8.30 -0.87 -21.42
C ARG A 256 8.56 -2.38 -21.46
N SER A 257 9.13 -2.90 -20.38
CA SER A 257 9.13 -4.34 -20.11
C SER A 257 7.79 -4.74 -19.50
N PHE A 258 7.07 -5.68 -20.13
CA PHE A 258 5.77 -6.15 -19.67
C PHE A 258 5.90 -7.49 -18.94
N HIS A 259 5.35 -7.55 -17.74
CA HIS A 259 5.39 -8.72 -16.85
C HIS A 259 3.99 -9.28 -16.69
N ASP A 260 3.79 -10.55 -17.05
CA ASP A 260 2.50 -11.22 -16.87
C ASP A 260 2.19 -11.37 -15.38
N VAL A 261 1.00 -10.94 -14.99
CA VAL A 261 0.51 -11.07 -13.61
C VAL A 261 0.34 -12.55 -13.24
N ALA A 262 -0.03 -13.40 -14.20
CA ALA A 262 -0.28 -14.81 -13.94
C ALA A 262 0.98 -15.55 -13.46
N GLY A 263 0.94 -16.08 -12.24
CA GLY A 263 2.04 -16.82 -11.63
C GLY A 263 3.10 -15.97 -10.94
N PHE A 264 2.96 -14.64 -11.00
CA PHE A 264 3.89 -13.67 -10.41
C PHE A 264 3.23 -12.87 -9.26
N LEU A 265 2.05 -12.28 -9.48
CA LEU A 265 1.35 -11.49 -8.46
C LEU A 265 0.09 -12.22 -7.95
N PRO A 266 -0.19 -12.16 -6.64
CA PRO A 266 -1.48 -12.57 -6.11
C PRO A 266 -2.60 -11.65 -6.61
N VAL A 267 -3.78 -12.24 -6.83
CA VAL A 267 -5.03 -11.51 -7.10
C VAL A 267 -5.86 -11.50 -5.83
N TYR A 268 -6.23 -10.31 -5.37
CA TYR A 268 -6.92 -10.06 -4.11
C TYR A 268 -8.42 -9.84 -4.31
N GLY A 269 -9.18 -9.73 -3.21
CA GLY A 269 -10.62 -9.44 -3.23
C GLY A 269 -11.51 -10.66 -3.46
N LYS A 270 -11.01 -11.87 -3.15
CA LYS A 270 -11.73 -13.14 -3.35
C LYS A 270 -11.56 -14.08 -2.16
N ILE A 271 -12.61 -14.84 -1.85
CA ILE A 271 -12.67 -15.81 -0.74
C ILE A 271 -11.75 -17.01 -0.99
N ARG A 272 -11.72 -17.52 -2.22
CA ARG A 272 -10.93 -18.70 -2.61
C ARG A 272 -9.86 -18.32 -3.61
N ASP A 273 -8.61 -18.67 -3.32
CA ASP A 273 -7.52 -18.57 -4.29
C ASP A 273 -7.64 -19.67 -5.34
N CYS A 274 -8.03 -19.26 -6.56
CA CYS A 274 -8.17 -20.16 -7.70
C CYS A 274 -7.13 -19.84 -8.77
N LYS A 275 -6.47 -20.86 -9.32
CA LYS A 275 -5.59 -20.73 -10.49
C LYS A 275 -6.36 -20.76 -11.81
N ASN A 276 -7.55 -21.35 -11.85
CA ASN A 276 -8.35 -21.48 -13.06
C ASN A 276 -9.86 -21.40 -12.76
N PRO A 277 -10.55 -20.33 -13.19
CA PRO A 277 -10.01 -19.08 -13.72
C PRO A 277 -9.31 -18.25 -12.62
N LEU A 278 -8.19 -17.59 -12.95
CA LEU A 278 -7.44 -16.73 -12.01
C LEU A 278 -8.21 -15.47 -11.62
N TYR A 279 -8.83 -14.83 -12.62
CA TYR A 279 -9.57 -13.58 -12.52
C TYR A 279 -11.08 -13.85 -12.42
N SER A 280 -11.52 -14.46 -11.33
CA SER A 280 -12.93 -14.69 -11.06
C SER A 280 -13.24 -14.60 -9.57
N ARG A 281 -14.48 -14.21 -9.27
CA ARG A 281 -15.00 -14.06 -7.91
C ARG A 281 -15.50 -15.36 -7.31
N LEU A 282 -15.85 -16.35 -8.15
CA LEU A 282 -16.24 -17.70 -7.73
C LEU A 282 -15.23 -18.73 -8.25
N SER A 283 -14.98 -19.75 -7.44
CA SER A 283 -14.08 -20.84 -7.82
C SER A 283 -14.75 -21.80 -8.81
N SER A 284 -13.95 -22.43 -9.68
CA SER A 284 -14.47 -23.27 -10.77
C SER A 284 -15.34 -24.44 -10.32
N ASP A 285 -15.08 -24.99 -9.14
CA ASP A 285 -15.86 -26.08 -8.54
C ASP A 285 -17.29 -25.67 -8.16
N MET A 286 -17.59 -24.37 -8.08
CA MET A 286 -18.95 -23.87 -7.81
C MET A 286 -19.83 -23.84 -9.06
N GLN A 287 -19.27 -23.89 -10.26
CA GLN A 287 -20.01 -23.82 -11.53
C GLN A 287 -21.22 -24.78 -11.60
N PRO A 288 -21.14 -26.07 -11.20
CA PRO A 288 -22.30 -26.96 -11.24
C PRO A 288 -23.35 -26.67 -10.16
N ALA A 289 -23.00 -25.97 -9.09
CA ALA A 289 -23.87 -25.72 -7.94
C ALA A 289 -24.64 -24.39 -8.05
N VAL A 290 -24.07 -23.37 -8.70
CA VAL A 290 -24.69 -22.05 -8.81
C VAL A 290 -25.54 -21.89 -10.07
N ARG A 291 -26.52 -20.99 -10.03
CA ARG A 291 -27.31 -20.61 -11.22
C ARG A 291 -26.40 -20.09 -12.34
N LYS A 292 -26.72 -20.45 -13.59
CA LYS A 292 -25.94 -20.03 -14.78
C LYS A 292 -25.73 -18.51 -14.88
N ALA A 293 -26.74 -17.71 -14.54
CA ALA A 293 -26.63 -16.25 -14.56
C ALA A 293 -25.60 -15.74 -13.52
N LEU A 294 -25.63 -16.31 -12.32
CA LEU A 294 -24.69 -16.00 -11.24
C LEU A 294 -23.26 -16.41 -11.61
N TRP A 295 -23.10 -17.62 -12.18
CA TRP A 295 -21.81 -18.09 -12.70
C TRP A 295 -21.24 -17.12 -13.74
N ASN A 296 -22.03 -16.71 -14.73
CA ASN A 296 -21.57 -15.79 -15.77
C ASN A 296 -21.14 -14.44 -15.18
N LEU A 297 -21.90 -13.87 -14.24
CA LEU A 297 -21.55 -12.61 -13.58
C LEU A 297 -20.32 -12.74 -12.66
N SER A 298 -20.05 -13.92 -12.10
CA SER A 298 -18.82 -14.16 -11.31
C SER A 298 -17.54 -14.09 -12.12
N GLN A 299 -17.64 -14.18 -13.45
CA GLN A 299 -16.50 -14.04 -14.36
C GLN A 299 -16.11 -12.57 -14.56
N ASN A 300 -16.95 -11.62 -14.13
CA ASN A 300 -16.55 -10.22 -14.01
C ASN A 300 -15.64 -10.04 -12.79
N THR A 301 -14.70 -9.11 -12.87
CA THR A 301 -13.63 -8.93 -11.88
C THR A 301 -13.90 -7.82 -10.85
N ALA A 302 -15.17 -7.49 -10.59
CA ALA A 302 -15.54 -6.44 -9.64
C ALA A 302 -14.91 -6.65 -8.25
N GLY A 303 -14.23 -5.63 -7.73
CA GLY A 303 -13.55 -5.70 -6.43
C GLY A 303 -12.24 -6.50 -6.42
N LEU A 304 -11.85 -7.15 -7.52
CA LEU A 304 -10.55 -7.78 -7.64
C LEU A 304 -9.47 -6.73 -7.92
N TYR A 305 -8.27 -6.97 -7.41
CA TYR A 305 -7.10 -6.11 -7.63
C TYR A 305 -5.80 -6.89 -7.52
N VAL A 306 -4.71 -6.31 -8.01
CA VAL A 306 -3.33 -6.80 -7.81
C VAL A 306 -2.51 -5.74 -7.09
N ARG A 307 -1.49 -6.18 -6.36
CA ARG A 307 -0.57 -5.31 -5.62
C ARG A 307 0.88 -5.64 -5.95
N PHE A 308 1.68 -4.61 -6.18
CA PHE A 308 3.07 -4.76 -6.56
C PHE A 308 3.89 -3.56 -6.12
N ARG A 309 5.18 -3.78 -5.96
CA ARG A 309 6.17 -2.75 -5.66
C ARG A 309 7.14 -2.61 -6.82
N THR A 310 7.48 -1.38 -7.19
CA THR A 310 8.46 -1.09 -8.25
C THR A 310 9.19 0.24 -8.02
N ASN A 311 10.45 0.34 -8.47
CA ASN A 311 11.23 1.59 -8.58
C ASN A 311 11.10 2.28 -9.94
N SER A 312 10.25 1.76 -10.82
CA SER A 312 10.06 2.29 -12.17
C SER A 312 9.62 3.75 -12.16
N THR A 313 10.09 4.53 -13.13
CA THR A 313 9.63 5.91 -13.37
C THR A 313 8.32 5.95 -14.16
N SER A 314 7.91 4.82 -14.74
CA SER A 314 6.62 4.67 -15.41
C SER A 314 5.91 3.36 -15.08
N VAL A 315 4.58 3.38 -15.10
CA VAL A 315 3.73 2.19 -14.97
C VAL A 315 2.71 2.20 -16.10
N GLY A 316 2.66 1.11 -16.86
CA GLY A 316 1.65 0.84 -17.88
C GLY A 316 0.98 -0.51 -17.66
N ALA A 317 -0.03 -0.82 -18.47
CA ALA A 317 -0.68 -2.12 -18.48
C ALA A 317 -1.07 -2.56 -19.89
N ARG A 318 -0.96 -3.86 -20.16
CA ARG A 318 -1.64 -4.52 -21.28
C ARG A 318 -2.65 -5.50 -20.71
N TRP A 319 -3.88 -5.49 -21.20
CA TRP A 319 -4.89 -6.41 -20.73
C TRP A 319 -5.89 -6.78 -21.82
N THR A 320 -6.36 -8.02 -21.75
CA THR A 320 -7.40 -8.55 -22.62
C THR A 320 -8.63 -8.84 -21.77
N VAL A 321 -9.74 -8.18 -22.10
CA VAL A 321 -11.03 -8.45 -21.45
C VAL A 321 -11.76 -9.62 -22.12
N LYS A 322 -12.59 -10.30 -21.34
CA LYS A 322 -13.22 -11.56 -21.75
C LYS A 322 -14.34 -11.36 -22.77
N TYR A 323 -15.30 -10.52 -22.44
CA TYR A 323 -16.55 -10.37 -23.19
C TYR A 323 -16.61 -9.12 -24.05
N ASN A 324 -15.78 -8.11 -23.76
CA ASN A 324 -15.81 -6.80 -24.39
C ASN A 324 -17.17 -6.10 -24.23
N ASN A 325 -17.76 -6.19 -23.03
CA ASN A 325 -19.07 -5.65 -22.69
C ASN A 325 -19.13 -4.12 -22.87
N GLN A 326 -20.35 -3.60 -23.11
CA GLN A 326 -20.64 -2.18 -23.18
C GLN A 326 -22.04 -1.92 -22.61
N PHE A 327 -22.19 -0.79 -21.91
CA PHE A 327 -23.44 -0.37 -21.30
C PHE A 327 -23.64 1.12 -21.60
N ASN A 328 -24.89 1.56 -21.76
CA ASN A 328 -25.23 2.96 -22.05
C ASN A 328 -25.17 3.88 -20.83
N HIS A 329 -25.20 3.30 -19.63
CA HIS A 329 -25.27 4.02 -18.35
C HIS A 329 -24.02 3.83 -17.48
N ILE A 330 -23.02 3.05 -17.93
CA ILE A 330 -21.75 2.81 -17.23
C ILE A 330 -20.59 3.19 -18.16
N THR A 331 -19.59 3.91 -17.63
CA THR A 331 -18.43 4.34 -18.42
C THR A 331 -17.62 3.14 -18.92
N ALA A 332 -16.97 3.28 -20.07
CA ALA A 332 -16.09 2.22 -20.59
C ALA A 332 -14.98 1.87 -19.57
N THR A 333 -14.45 2.87 -18.86
CA THR A 333 -13.43 2.71 -17.81
C THR A 333 -13.92 1.83 -16.66
N ALA A 334 -15.15 2.01 -16.17
CA ALA A 334 -15.69 1.14 -15.13
C ALA A 334 -15.99 -0.28 -15.63
N VAL A 335 -16.47 -0.41 -16.88
CA VAL A 335 -16.82 -1.73 -17.45
C VAL A 335 -15.57 -2.57 -17.72
N LYS A 336 -14.52 -1.98 -18.31
CA LYS A 336 -13.36 -2.70 -18.91
C LYS A 336 -11.99 -2.11 -18.55
N GLY A 337 -11.94 -0.98 -17.88
CA GLY A 337 -10.69 -0.28 -17.54
C GLY A 337 -10.06 -0.79 -16.25
N LEU A 338 -8.90 -0.23 -15.96
CA LEU A 338 -8.14 -0.49 -14.73
C LEU A 338 -7.96 0.80 -13.94
N ASP A 339 -7.69 0.69 -12.64
CA ASP A 339 -7.56 1.85 -11.78
C ASP A 339 -6.35 1.75 -10.84
N LEU A 340 -5.35 2.60 -11.05
CA LEU A 340 -4.08 2.54 -10.32
C LEU A 340 -4.08 3.48 -9.12
N TYR A 341 -3.64 2.94 -7.99
CA TYR A 341 -3.44 3.63 -6.72
C TYR A 341 -2.01 3.43 -6.24
N CYS A 342 -1.45 4.43 -5.55
CA CYS A 342 -0.15 4.39 -4.90
C CYS A 342 -0.33 4.63 -3.41
N LEU A 343 0.36 3.88 -2.56
CA LEU A 343 0.37 4.16 -1.13
C LEU A 343 1.25 5.37 -0.84
N GLN A 344 0.69 6.38 -0.19
CA GLN A 344 1.38 7.59 0.26
C GLN A 344 0.83 8.01 1.62
N ASP A 345 1.72 8.23 2.59
CA ASP A 345 1.36 8.63 3.96
C ASP A 345 0.32 7.71 4.61
N GLY A 346 0.50 6.39 4.47
CA GLY A 346 -0.40 5.36 4.98
C GLY A 346 -1.76 5.28 4.26
N LYS A 347 -1.97 6.03 3.18
CA LYS A 347 -3.25 6.07 2.45
C LYS A 347 -3.08 5.70 0.98
N TRP A 348 -4.01 4.89 0.47
CA TRP A 348 -4.09 4.56 -0.95
C TRP A 348 -4.64 5.75 -1.73
N GLN A 349 -3.77 6.43 -2.46
CA GLN A 349 -4.12 7.60 -3.26
C GLN A 349 -4.28 7.23 -4.73
N PHE A 350 -5.31 7.79 -5.37
CA PHE A 350 -5.56 7.59 -6.78
C PHE A 350 -4.41 8.18 -7.62
N VAL A 351 -3.92 7.41 -8.59
CA VAL A 351 -2.88 7.86 -9.53
C VAL A 351 -3.52 8.23 -10.85
N ASN A 352 -4.05 7.22 -11.57
CA ASN A 352 -4.71 7.39 -12.87
C ASN A 352 -5.47 6.12 -13.25
N SER A 353 -6.36 6.21 -14.25
CA SER A 353 -7.08 5.05 -14.79
C SER A 353 -6.53 4.64 -16.16
N ALA A 354 -6.50 3.34 -16.43
CA ALA A 354 -6.21 2.81 -17.76
C ALA A 354 -7.52 2.77 -18.58
N ILE A 355 -7.65 3.69 -19.54
CA ILE A 355 -8.86 3.83 -20.36
C ILE A 355 -8.88 2.71 -21.44
N PRO A 356 -9.92 1.86 -21.49
CA PRO A 356 -10.03 0.80 -22.47
C PRO A 356 -10.51 1.34 -23.83
N THR A 357 -10.05 0.71 -24.91
CA THR A 357 -10.48 0.99 -26.29
C THR A 357 -11.24 -0.19 -26.92
N GLY A 358 -11.11 -1.39 -26.37
CA GLY A 358 -11.75 -2.59 -26.93
C GLY A 358 -11.50 -3.85 -26.12
N LYS A 359 -11.39 -4.99 -26.82
CA LYS A 359 -11.12 -6.29 -26.21
C LYS A 359 -9.67 -6.41 -25.72
N GLU A 360 -8.73 -6.01 -26.57
CA GLU A 360 -7.30 -5.92 -26.24
C GLU A 360 -6.95 -4.46 -25.99
N ASN A 361 -6.24 -4.20 -24.90
CA ASN A 361 -5.99 -2.86 -24.43
C ASN A 361 -4.53 -2.71 -24.01
N HIS A 362 -4.00 -1.50 -24.21
CA HIS A 362 -2.66 -1.12 -23.80
C HIS A 362 -2.69 0.36 -23.40
N ALA A 363 -2.21 0.68 -22.20
CA ALA A 363 -2.16 2.06 -21.72
C ALA A 363 -0.89 2.32 -20.89
N THR A 364 -0.33 3.52 -21.06
CA THR A 364 0.48 4.17 -20.03
C THR A 364 -0.47 4.70 -18.96
N ILE A 365 -0.26 4.34 -17.70
CA ILE A 365 -1.08 4.84 -16.60
C ILE A 365 -0.40 6.06 -15.97
N VAL A 366 0.91 5.98 -15.73
CA VAL A 366 1.73 7.08 -15.21
C VAL A 366 3.16 6.99 -15.74
N GLU A 367 3.83 8.13 -15.90
CA GLU A 367 5.21 8.26 -16.35
C GLU A 367 5.87 9.50 -15.74
N ASN A 368 7.20 9.62 -15.90
CA ASN A 368 8.01 10.70 -15.35
C ASN A 368 8.01 10.78 -13.81
N MET A 369 7.84 9.65 -13.13
CA MET A 369 8.01 9.56 -11.68
C MET A 369 9.51 9.58 -11.30
N LEU A 370 9.83 9.98 -10.07
CA LEU A 370 11.18 9.77 -9.55
C LEU A 370 11.46 8.25 -9.40
N PRO A 371 12.69 7.77 -9.66
CA PRO A 371 13.05 6.35 -9.56
C PRO A 371 13.18 5.94 -8.09
N GLN A 372 12.03 5.77 -7.44
CA GLN A 372 11.90 5.42 -6.03
C GLN A 372 10.94 4.24 -5.91
N GLU A 373 11.24 3.34 -4.99
CA GLU A 373 10.37 2.22 -4.64
C GLU A 373 9.00 2.72 -4.16
N ARG A 374 7.93 2.21 -4.77
CA ARG A 374 6.54 2.55 -4.43
C ARG A 374 5.65 1.33 -4.40
N GLU A 375 4.72 1.32 -3.45
CA GLU A 375 3.65 0.33 -3.35
C GLU A 375 2.45 0.76 -4.21
N PHE A 376 2.04 -0.10 -5.13
CA PHE A 376 0.92 0.13 -6.04
C PHE A 376 -0.18 -0.92 -5.85
N MET A 377 -1.42 -0.48 -6.07
CA MET A 377 -2.61 -1.31 -6.15
C MET A 377 -3.36 -0.99 -7.45
N LEU A 378 -3.68 -2.01 -8.23
CA LEU A 378 -4.37 -1.88 -9.52
C LEU A 378 -5.70 -2.63 -9.48
N TYR A 379 -6.81 -1.89 -9.41
CA TYR A 379 -8.16 -2.45 -9.46
C TYR A 379 -8.53 -2.91 -10.87
N LEU A 380 -9.23 -4.03 -10.94
CA LEU A 380 -9.68 -4.67 -12.18
C LEU A 380 -11.10 -4.23 -12.59
N PRO A 381 -11.54 -4.52 -13.83
CA PRO A 381 -12.83 -4.06 -14.34
C PRO A 381 -14.04 -4.54 -13.52
N LEU A 382 -15.12 -3.74 -13.47
CA LEU A 382 -16.32 -4.04 -12.67
C LEU A 382 -17.35 -4.91 -13.42
N TYR A 383 -17.47 -4.73 -14.73
CA TYR A 383 -18.56 -5.32 -15.53
C TYR A 383 -18.07 -6.15 -16.74
N ASP A 384 -16.80 -6.52 -16.74
CA ASP A 384 -16.21 -7.49 -17.67
C ASP A 384 -15.20 -8.37 -16.93
N GLY A 385 -14.85 -9.50 -17.54
CA GLY A 385 -13.79 -10.38 -17.08
C GLY A 385 -12.43 -10.01 -17.66
N VAL A 386 -11.36 -10.50 -17.05
CA VAL A 386 -9.98 -10.37 -17.55
C VAL A 386 -9.48 -11.76 -17.96
N ASP A 387 -9.02 -11.92 -19.19
CA ASP A 387 -8.36 -13.14 -19.67
C ASP A 387 -6.84 -13.06 -19.45
N LYS A 388 -6.25 -11.87 -19.68
CA LYS A 388 -4.81 -11.62 -19.52
C LYS A 388 -4.55 -10.21 -18.97
N LEU A 389 -3.55 -10.07 -18.12
CA LEU A 389 -3.08 -8.79 -17.56
C LEU A 389 -1.54 -8.81 -17.45
N GLU A 390 -0.90 -7.78 -17.97
CA GLU A 390 0.55 -7.57 -17.89
C GLU A 390 0.84 -6.15 -17.40
N ILE A 391 1.80 -5.99 -16.50
CA ILE A 391 2.23 -4.70 -15.97
C ILE A 391 3.51 -4.27 -16.69
N GLY A 392 3.48 -3.07 -17.27
CA GLY A 392 4.61 -2.46 -17.95
C GLY A 392 5.41 -1.57 -17.01
N ILE A 393 6.72 -1.80 -16.92
CA ILE A 393 7.68 -0.95 -16.19
C ILE A 393 8.86 -0.56 -17.09
N ASP A 394 9.68 0.38 -16.64
CA ASP A 394 10.90 0.77 -17.34
C ASP A 394 11.84 -0.44 -17.51
N PRO A 395 12.55 -0.58 -18.65
CA PRO A 395 13.56 -1.60 -18.82
C PRO A 395 14.62 -1.53 -17.69
N GLY A 396 14.82 -2.64 -16.99
CA GLY A 396 15.77 -2.75 -15.88
C GLY A 396 15.25 -2.28 -14.52
N ALA A 397 14.03 -1.73 -14.43
CA ALA A 397 13.35 -1.53 -13.16
C ALA A 397 12.93 -2.88 -12.56
N GLU A 398 12.80 -2.92 -11.23
CA GLU A 398 12.33 -4.11 -10.52
C GLU A 398 10.81 -4.04 -10.33
N ILE A 399 10.16 -5.20 -10.41
CA ILE A 399 8.78 -5.37 -9.96
C ILE A 399 8.70 -6.63 -9.11
N VAL A 400 8.08 -6.52 -7.93
CA VAL A 400 7.88 -7.63 -7.00
C VAL A 400 6.46 -7.61 -6.45
N ALA A 401 5.99 -8.76 -5.96
CA ALA A 401 4.75 -8.81 -5.19
C ALA A 401 4.88 -7.97 -3.91
N SER A 402 3.83 -7.24 -3.56
CA SER A 402 3.80 -6.47 -2.32
C SER A 402 3.82 -7.40 -1.10
N GLU A 403 4.73 -7.15 -0.16
CA GLU A 403 4.78 -7.83 1.15
C GLU A 403 3.92 -7.12 2.20
N LEU A 404 3.49 -5.88 1.92
CA LEU A 404 2.64 -5.12 2.81
C LEU A 404 1.25 -5.75 2.86
N ASN A 405 0.66 -5.87 4.06
CA ASN A 405 -0.71 -6.38 4.24
C ASN A 405 -1.73 -5.22 4.33
N SER A 406 -1.78 -4.39 3.29
CA SER A 406 -2.68 -3.22 3.14
C SER A 406 -3.28 -3.20 1.72
N PRO A 407 -4.60 -3.31 1.54
CA PRO A 407 -5.60 -3.63 2.57
C PRO A 407 -5.33 -4.98 3.24
N ASN A 408 -5.62 -5.08 4.53
CA ASN A 408 -5.39 -6.30 5.31
C ASN A 408 -6.30 -7.43 4.83
N ARG A 409 -5.70 -8.55 4.40
CA ARG A 409 -6.43 -9.72 3.90
C ARG A 409 -7.03 -10.59 5.02
N GLU A 410 -6.49 -10.50 6.23
CA GLU A 410 -7.02 -11.24 7.37
C GLU A 410 -8.38 -10.67 7.77
N ASN A 411 -9.34 -11.57 7.93
CA ASN A 411 -10.72 -11.27 8.28
C ASN A 411 -11.37 -10.20 7.37
N PRO A 412 -11.59 -10.50 6.08
CA PRO A 412 -12.11 -9.52 5.13
C PRO A 412 -13.52 -9.04 5.50
N ILE A 413 -13.95 -7.93 4.92
CA ILE A 413 -15.38 -7.57 4.91
C ILE A 413 -15.99 -8.25 3.67
N VAL A 414 -17.06 -9.02 3.87
CA VAL A 414 -17.69 -9.77 2.76
C VAL A 414 -19.06 -9.19 2.48
N MET A 415 -19.24 -8.63 1.29
CA MET A 415 -20.47 -7.93 0.90
C MET A 415 -21.17 -8.69 -0.23
N TYR A 416 -22.45 -9.00 -0.05
CA TYR A 416 -23.30 -9.68 -1.04
C TYR A 416 -24.45 -8.77 -1.47
N GLY A 417 -24.67 -8.63 -2.77
CA GLY A 417 -25.69 -7.71 -3.25
C GLY A 417 -25.85 -7.59 -4.76
N THR A 418 -26.41 -6.46 -5.18
CA THR A 418 -27.00 -6.27 -6.52
C THR A 418 -26.03 -5.66 -7.56
N SER A 419 -26.55 -5.05 -8.63
CA SER A 419 -25.78 -4.25 -9.59
C SER A 419 -25.11 -3.04 -8.94
N ILE A 420 -25.77 -2.42 -7.97
CA ILE A 420 -25.25 -1.27 -7.22
C ILE A 420 -23.94 -1.65 -6.53
N LEU A 421 -23.95 -2.79 -5.81
CA LEU A 421 -22.77 -3.31 -5.12
C LEU A 421 -21.68 -3.79 -6.08
N GLN A 422 -22.06 -4.41 -7.21
CA GLN A 422 -21.09 -4.78 -8.26
C GLN A 422 -20.36 -3.53 -8.81
N GLY A 423 -21.01 -2.37 -8.73
CA GLY A 423 -20.42 -1.05 -8.97
C GLY A 423 -21.10 -0.24 -10.06
N ALA A 424 -22.33 -0.57 -10.46
CA ALA A 424 -23.09 0.30 -11.36
C ALA A 424 -23.60 1.53 -10.58
N SER A 425 -23.30 2.77 -10.96
CA SER A 425 -22.49 3.26 -12.09
C SER A 425 -21.32 4.14 -11.62
N ALA A 426 -20.41 3.53 -10.87
CA ALA A 426 -19.11 4.12 -10.57
C ALA A 426 -18.42 4.52 -11.88
N SER A 427 -17.72 5.65 -11.89
CA SER A 427 -17.05 6.16 -13.09
C SER A 427 -15.80 5.37 -13.47
N ARG A 428 -15.20 4.66 -12.52
CA ARG A 428 -13.99 3.82 -12.66
C ARG A 428 -13.94 2.76 -11.55
N PRO A 429 -13.18 1.67 -11.70
CA PRO A 429 -13.20 0.56 -10.75
C PRO A 429 -12.98 0.93 -9.28
N GLY A 430 -12.04 1.83 -8.99
CA GLY A 430 -11.72 2.25 -7.62
C GLY A 430 -12.84 3.03 -6.93
N MET A 431 -13.86 3.49 -7.67
CA MET A 431 -15.01 4.23 -7.13
C MET A 431 -16.22 3.36 -6.79
N ALA A 432 -16.16 2.04 -7.03
CA ALA A 432 -17.16 1.14 -6.46
C ALA A 432 -17.15 1.24 -4.93
N ALA A 433 -18.32 1.29 -4.27
CA ALA A 433 -18.42 1.48 -2.83
C ALA A 433 -17.58 0.47 -2.02
N THR A 434 -17.56 -0.79 -2.46
CA THR A 434 -16.72 -1.85 -1.87
C THR A 434 -15.23 -1.48 -1.86
N ASN A 435 -14.73 -0.89 -2.93
CA ASN A 435 -13.34 -0.47 -3.06
C ASN A 435 -13.06 0.80 -2.23
N ILE A 436 -14.04 1.71 -2.09
CA ILE A 436 -13.94 2.87 -1.18
C ILE A 436 -13.85 2.40 0.27
N ILE A 437 -14.75 1.50 0.70
CA ILE A 437 -14.76 0.91 2.04
C ILE A 437 -13.42 0.21 2.32
N GLY A 438 -12.90 -0.58 1.37
CA GLY A 438 -11.65 -1.30 1.57
C GLY A 438 -10.45 -0.37 1.83
N ARG A 439 -10.41 0.79 1.14
CA ARG A 439 -9.39 1.82 1.41
C ARG A 439 -9.66 2.59 2.72
N ARG A 440 -10.92 2.84 3.09
CA ARG A 440 -11.29 3.54 4.33
C ARG A 440 -10.86 2.75 5.57
N PHE A 441 -11.04 1.43 5.57
CA PHE A 441 -10.77 0.56 6.72
C PHE A 441 -9.42 -0.18 6.64
N ASP A 442 -8.64 0.08 5.58
CA ASP A 442 -7.45 -0.69 5.21
C ASP A 442 -7.67 -2.21 5.35
N ARG A 443 -8.82 -2.70 4.86
CA ARG A 443 -9.28 -4.08 5.00
C ARG A 443 -9.73 -4.60 3.65
N GLU A 444 -9.37 -5.84 3.32
CA GLU A 444 -9.85 -6.47 2.09
C GLU A 444 -11.37 -6.55 2.10
N VAL A 445 -11.99 -6.09 1.01
CA VAL A 445 -13.44 -6.21 0.80
C VAL A 445 -13.68 -7.18 -0.34
N VAL A 446 -14.44 -8.24 -0.07
CA VAL A 446 -14.90 -9.18 -1.10
C VAL A 446 -16.21 -8.67 -1.67
N ASN A 447 -16.20 -8.32 -2.96
CA ASN A 447 -17.39 -7.86 -3.69
C ASN A 447 -18.13 -9.03 -4.35
N LEU A 448 -19.18 -9.53 -3.69
CA LEU A 448 -20.14 -10.50 -4.24
C LEU A 448 -21.41 -9.80 -4.75
N GLY A 449 -21.24 -8.68 -5.47
CA GLY A 449 -22.31 -8.00 -6.19
C GLY A 449 -22.64 -8.68 -7.52
N PHE A 450 -23.90 -9.02 -7.73
CA PHE A 450 -24.36 -9.68 -8.95
C PHE A 450 -25.55 -8.92 -9.55
N SER A 451 -25.30 -8.22 -10.66
CA SER A 451 -26.30 -7.43 -11.38
C SER A 451 -27.60 -8.21 -11.62
N ALA A 452 -28.69 -7.71 -11.04
CA ALA A 452 -30.04 -8.28 -11.12
C ALA A 452 -30.17 -9.75 -10.64
N ASN A 453 -29.24 -10.25 -9.82
CA ASN A 453 -29.14 -11.67 -9.49
C ASN A 453 -28.89 -11.97 -8.00
N ALA A 454 -29.04 -10.98 -7.10
CA ALA A 454 -28.89 -11.18 -5.65
C ALA A 454 -30.16 -11.81 -5.04
N PHE A 455 -30.35 -13.11 -5.19
CA PHE A 455 -31.59 -13.82 -4.82
C PHE A 455 -31.46 -14.69 -3.57
N LEU A 456 -30.54 -14.35 -2.66
CA LEU A 456 -30.24 -15.13 -1.45
C LEU A 456 -29.88 -16.61 -1.74
N ASP A 457 -29.06 -16.85 -2.76
CA ASP A 457 -28.60 -18.19 -3.11
C ASP A 457 -27.85 -18.86 -1.95
N LYS A 458 -28.25 -20.08 -1.62
CA LYS A 458 -27.68 -20.86 -0.51
C LYS A 458 -26.17 -21.07 -0.68
N GLU A 459 -25.74 -21.35 -1.91
CA GLU A 459 -24.34 -21.60 -2.28
C GLU A 459 -23.46 -20.37 -2.02
N ILE A 460 -24.03 -19.16 -2.13
CA ILE A 460 -23.32 -17.92 -1.80
C ILE A 460 -23.20 -17.75 -0.29
N ALA A 461 -24.24 -18.05 0.48
CA ALA A 461 -24.14 -18.06 1.94
C ALA A 461 -23.07 -19.06 2.43
N GLU A 462 -23.04 -20.26 1.82
CA GLU A 462 -22.04 -21.28 2.12
C GLU A 462 -20.63 -20.79 1.80
N LEU A 463 -20.40 -20.16 0.65
CA LEU A 463 -19.11 -19.55 0.29
C LEU A 463 -18.70 -18.44 1.27
N MET A 464 -19.60 -17.48 1.54
CA MET A 464 -19.34 -16.38 2.48
C MET A 464 -18.93 -16.91 3.86
N SER A 465 -19.54 -18.01 4.30
CA SER A 465 -19.26 -18.64 5.59
C SER A 465 -17.87 -19.31 5.69
N GLU A 466 -17.12 -19.45 4.60
CA GLU A 466 -15.81 -20.14 4.63
C GLU A 466 -14.68 -19.32 5.24
N VAL A 467 -14.83 -18.00 5.26
CA VAL A 467 -13.87 -17.09 5.89
C VAL A 467 -14.49 -16.47 7.13
N GLU A 468 -13.70 -16.32 8.18
CA GLU A 468 -14.09 -15.50 9.34
C GLU A 468 -14.02 -14.03 8.93
N ALA A 469 -15.15 -13.44 8.56
CA ALA A 469 -15.19 -12.05 8.12
C ALA A 469 -15.13 -11.08 9.31
N SER A 470 -14.58 -9.89 9.10
CA SER A 470 -14.76 -8.76 10.04
C SER A 470 -16.23 -8.35 10.12
N ALA A 471 -16.95 -8.42 8.99
CA ALA A 471 -18.40 -8.26 8.91
C ALA A 471 -18.95 -8.88 7.63
N TYR A 472 -20.21 -9.31 7.68
CA TYR A 472 -21.02 -9.63 6.50
C TYR A 472 -22.02 -8.51 6.23
N VAL A 473 -22.08 -8.03 4.99
CA VAL A 473 -23.10 -7.04 4.56
C VAL A 473 -24.02 -7.68 3.54
N LEU A 474 -25.32 -7.66 3.83
CA LEU A 474 -26.38 -8.27 3.03
C LEU A 474 -27.23 -7.17 2.38
N ASP A 475 -26.94 -6.86 1.13
CA ASP A 475 -27.54 -5.79 0.31
C ASP A 475 -28.21 -6.36 -0.96
N PHE A 476 -29.21 -7.22 -0.75
CA PHE A 476 -29.86 -7.99 -1.81
C PHE A 476 -31.26 -7.49 -2.17
N VAL A 477 -31.84 -6.60 -1.34
CA VAL A 477 -33.26 -6.24 -1.38
C VAL A 477 -33.73 -5.71 -2.75
N PRO A 478 -32.98 -4.87 -3.48
CA PRO A 478 -33.45 -4.39 -4.78
C PRO A 478 -33.72 -5.51 -5.80
N ASN A 479 -33.11 -6.68 -5.66
CA ASN A 479 -33.30 -7.82 -6.57
C ASN A 479 -34.26 -8.87 -6.02
N ALA A 480 -34.32 -9.06 -4.70
CA ALA A 480 -35.18 -10.07 -4.10
C ALA A 480 -36.66 -9.64 -4.10
N SER A 481 -37.54 -10.60 -4.37
CA SER A 481 -38.98 -10.44 -4.17
C SER A 481 -39.36 -10.53 -2.69
N VAL A 482 -40.53 -10.00 -2.32
CA VAL A 482 -41.07 -10.08 -0.96
C VAL A 482 -41.13 -11.53 -0.41
N SER A 483 -41.52 -12.50 -1.25
CA SER A 483 -41.54 -13.93 -0.86
C SER A 483 -40.12 -14.45 -0.61
N GLN A 484 -39.15 -14.16 -1.49
CA GLN A 484 -37.75 -14.55 -1.27
C GLN A 484 -37.18 -13.92 0.01
N ILE A 485 -37.45 -12.64 0.28
CA ILE A 485 -37.00 -11.97 1.51
C ILE A 485 -37.53 -12.73 2.74
N LYS A 486 -38.83 -13.04 2.76
CA LYS A 486 -39.46 -13.74 3.90
C LYS A 486 -38.96 -15.17 4.07
N GLU A 487 -38.80 -15.90 2.97
CA GLU A 487 -38.51 -17.35 3.00
C GLU A 487 -37.02 -17.68 3.12
N LEU A 488 -36.14 -16.84 2.56
CA LEU A 488 -34.72 -17.19 2.38
C LEU A 488 -33.76 -16.40 3.26
N THR A 489 -34.15 -15.24 3.80
CA THR A 489 -33.23 -14.39 4.59
C THR A 489 -32.76 -15.09 5.88
N ILE A 490 -33.68 -15.69 6.64
CA ILE A 490 -33.33 -16.43 7.87
C ILE A 490 -32.45 -17.65 7.53
N PRO A 491 -32.79 -18.54 6.57
CA PRO A 491 -31.89 -19.61 6.15
C PRO A 491 -30.48 -19.13 5.75
N PHE A 492 -30.38 -18.05 4.98
CA PHE A 492 -29.10 -17.46 4.57
C PHE A 492 -28.31 -16.98 5.80
N TYR A 493 -28.94 -16.20 6.68
CA TYR A 493 -28.38 -15.74 7.95
C TYR A 493 -27.87 -16.91 8.81
N ARG A 494 -28.67 -17.97 8.94
CA ARG A 494 -28.35 -19.14 9.77
C ARG A 494 -27.13 -19.90 9.27
N ILE A 495 -26.88 -19.94 7.96
CA ILE A 495 -25.65 -20.54 7.41
C ILE A 495 -24.42 -19.76 7.88
N LEU A 496 -24.45 -18.42 7.78
CA LEU A 496 -23.36 -17.56 8.25
C LEU A 496 -23.16 -17.70 9.77
N ARG A 497 -24.24 -17.51 10.54
CA ARG A 497 -24.20 -17.49 12.01
C ARG A 497 -23.79 -18.84 12.61
N LYS A 498 -24.12 -19.96 11.95
CA LYS A 498 -23.71 -21.30 12.38
C LYS A 498 -22.20 -21.49 12.40
N LYS A 499 -21.49 -20.95 11.40
CA LYS A 499 -20.02 -20.99 11.36
C LYS A 499 -19.39 -19.86 12.17
N HIS A 500 -19.99 -18.67 12.14
CA HIS A 500 -19.44 -17.45 12.72
C HIS A 500 -20.39 -16.84 13.74
N ARG A 501 -20.24 -17.24 15.00
CA ARG A 501 -21.21 -16.94 16.07
C ARG A 501 -21.27 -15.47 16.46
N THR A 502 -20.16 -14.74 16.33
CA THR A 502 -20.02 -13.37 16.84
C THR A 502 -19.82 -12.33 15.74
N THR A 503 -19.49 -12.73 14.51
CA THR A 503 -19.26 -11.81 13.39
C THR A 503 -20.46 -10.89 13.14
N PRO A 504 -20.27 -9.57 13.03
CA PRO A 504 -21.32 -8.64 12.64
C PRO A 504 -22.01 -9.03 11.33
N ILE A 505 -23.35 -9.01 11.32
CA ILE A 505 -24.15 -9.18 10.09
C ILE A 505 -25.03 -7.94 9.91
N ILE A 506 -24.84 -7.23 8.81
CA ILE A 506 -25.50 -5.97 8.49
C ILE A 506 -26.56 -6.22 7.41
N PHE A 507 -27.81 -5.88 7.71
CA PHE A 507 -28.93 -5.91 6.77
C PHE A 507 -29.15 -4.52 6.19
N VAL A 508 -29.26 -4.42 4.86
CA VAL A 508 -29.40 -3.15 4.15
C VAL A 508 -30.74 -3.14 3.40
N GLU A 509 -31.51 -2.06 3.57
CA GLU A 509 -32.79 -1.87 2.87
C GLU A 509 -32.62 -1.50 1.39
N ASP A 510 -33.70 -1.63 0.62
CA ASP A 510 -33.84 -1.08 -0.73
C ASP A 510 -33.77 0.46 -0.67
N PRO A 511 -32.88 1.13 -1.42
CA PRO A 511 -32.76 2.59 -1.43
C PRO A 511 -34.04 3.31 -1.85
N GLN A 512 -34.23 4.54 -1.36
CA GLN A 512 -35.27 5.43 -1.89
C GLN A 512 -34.83 5.99 -3.25
N PHE A 513 -35.24 5.33 -4.33
CA PHE A 513 -34.95 5.78 -5.68
C PHE A 513 -35.72 7.06 -6.05
N PRO A 514 -35.11 8.03 -6.76
CA PRO A 514 -35.76 9.28 -7.14
C PRO A 514 -37.11 9.12 -7.85
N SER A 515 -37.24 8.09 -8.69
CA SER A 515 -38.45 7.83 -9.45
C SER A 515 -39.63 7.37 -8.58
N ALA A 516 -39.38 6.84 -7.37
CA ALA A 516 -40.43 6.38 -6.45
C ALA A 516 -41.35 7.53 -6.00
N VAL A 517 -40.84 8.78 -5.94
CA VAL A 517 -41.65 9.97 -5.61
C VAL A 517 -42.80 10.16 -6.61
N TYR A 518 -42.59 9.78 -7.88
CA TYR A 518 -43.54 9.98 -8.95
C TYR A 518 -44.26 8.69 -9.37
N ASN A 519 -43.70 7.53 -9.04
CA ASN A 519 -44.22 6.22 -9.39
C ASN A 519 -44.71 5.48 -8.14
N ARG A 520 -46.03 5.51 -7.90
CA ARG A 520 -46.65 4.84 -6.76
C ARG A 520 -46.44 3.33 -6.74
N VAL A 521 -46.41 2.68 -7.90
CA VAL A 521 -46.18 1.22 -7.98
C VAL A 521 -44.77 0.88 -7.50
N LEU A 522 -43.78 1.65 -7.94
CA LEU A 522 -42.39 1.48 -7.48
C LEU A 522 -42.25 1.81 -5.98
N ALA A 523 -42.89 2.89 -5.51
CA ALA A 523 -42.88 3.24 -4.09
C ALA A 523 -43.52 2.16 -3.21
N ASP A 524 -44.63 1.57 -3.67
CA ASP A 524 -45.29 0.45 -3.00
C ASP A 524 -44.39 -0.79 -2.97
N GLU A 525 -43.71 -1.10 -4.08
CA GLU A 525 -42.77 -2.23 -4.16
C GLU A 525 -41.58 -2.07 -3.19
N ILE A 526 -40.94 -0.90 -3.18
CA ILE A 526 -39.83 -0.58 -2.25
C ILE A 526 -40.31 -0.70 -0.80
N ARG A 527 -41.48 -0.12 -0.48
CA ARG A 527 -42.05 -0.19 0.86
C ARG A 527 -42.29 -1.64 1.28
N GLU A 528 -42.95 -2.45 0.44
CA GLU A 528 -43.28 -3.84 0.76
C GLU A 528 -42.04 -4.72 0.97
N LYS A 529 -40.99 -4.52 0.16
CA LYS A 529 -39.70 -5.21 0.33
C LYS A 529 -39.00 -4.81 1.63
N ASN A 530 -38.95 -3.52 1.93
CA ASN A 530 -38.34 -3.02 3.16
C ASN A 530 -39.11 -3.48 4.40
N GLU A 531 -40.44 -3.42 4.39
CA GLU A 531 -41.28 -3.97 5.46
C GLU A 531 -41.03 -5.48 5.66
N ALA A 532 -40.86 -6.25 4.59
CA ALA A 532 -40.53 -7.66 4.68
C ALA A 532 -39.17 -7.91 5.36
N LEU A 533 -38.13 -7.12 5.01
CA LEU A 533 -36.82 -7.22 5.65
C LEU A 533 -36.88 -6.79 7.13
N GLN A 534 -37.60 -5.71 7.44
CA GLN A 534 -37.80 -5.25 8.82
C GLN A 534 -38.48 -6.32 9.68
N LEU A 535 -39.45 -7.05 9.14
CA LEU A 535 -40.12 -8.13 9.84
C LEU A 535 -39.15 -9.27 10.18
N VAL A 536 -38.32 -9.69 9.21
CA VAL A 536 -37.28 -10.69 9.44
C VAL A 536 -36.28 -10.22 10.49
N TYR A 537 -35.82 -8.97 10.41
CA TYR A 537 -34.89 -8.41 11.39
C TYR A 537 -35.49 -8.41 12.80
N LYS A 538 -36.75 -7.99 12.94
CA LYS A 538 -37.49 -8.04 14.23
C LYS A 538 -37.67 -9.46 14.75
N GLU A 539 -37.82 -10.45 13.88
CA GLU A 539 -37.87 -11.86 14.26
C GLU A 539 -36.54 -12.32 14.86
N LEU A 540 -35.42 -12.02 14.20
CA LEU A 540 -34.08 -12.31 14.73
C LEU A 540 -33.83 -11.60 16.08
N GLN A 541 -34.30 -10.36 16.23
CA GLN A 541 -34.23 -9.64 17.51
C GLN A 541 -35.06 -10.31 18.61
N LYS A 542 -36.27 -10.82 18.29
CA LYS A 542 -37.10 -11.58 19.25
C LYS A 542 -36.44 -12.88 19.68
N GLU A 543 -35.69 -13.51 18.77
CA GLU A 543 -34.84 -14.67 19.06
C GLU A 543 -33.56 -14.31 19.82
N LYS A 544 -33.37 -13.02 20.17
CA LYS A 544 -32.20 -12.48 20.89
C LYS A 544 -30.88 -12.69 20.14
N GLU A 545 -30.93 -12.72 18.82
CA GLU A 545 -29.71 -12.75 17.99
C GLU A 545 -28.87 -11.49 18.24
N LYS A 546 -27.59 -11.69 18.54
CA LYS A 546 -26.64 -10.61 18.83
C LYS A 546 -25.83 -10.25 17.58
N ASN A 547 -25.20 -9.08 17.59
CA ASN A 547 -24.32 -8.57 16.54
C ASN A 547 -24.96 -8.56 15.14
N ILE A 548 -26.26 -8.23 15.10
CA ILE A 548 -26.97 -7.87 13.89
C ILE A 548 -27.15 -6.36 13.84
N TYR A 549 -27.01 -5.79 12.66
CA TYR A 549 -27.12 -4.35 12.42
C TYR A 549 -28.06 -4.09 11.25
N TYR A 550 -28.64 -2.90 11.24
CA TYR A 550 -29.65 -2.51 10.27
C TYR A 550 -29.32 -1.16 9.67
N VAL A 551 -29.40 -1.04 8.35
CA VAL A 551 -29.18 0.21 7.61
C VAL A 551 -30.47 0.59 6.88
N PRO A 552 -31.15 1.67 7.31
CA PRO A 552 -32.41 2.08 6.71
C PRO A 552 -32.21 2.78 5.35
N SER A 553 -33.24 2.68 4.52
CA SER A 553 -33.31 3.18 3.14
C SER A 553 -32.94 4.66 3.01
N GLN A 554 -33.44 5.51 3.90
CA GLN A 554 -33.20 6.96 3.89
C GLN A 554 -31.72 7.35 4.07
N ALA A 555 -30.91 6.48 4.68
CA ALA A 555 -29.51 6.79 4.98
C ALA A 555 -28.57 6.53 3.79
N LEU A 556 -29.03 5.86 2.71
CA LEU A 556 -28.12 5.27 1.73
C LEU A 556 -27.53 6.26 0.72
N ILE A 557 -28.34 7.20 0.21
CA ILE A 557 -27.94 8.08 -0.91
C ILE A 557 -28.28 9.56 -0.74
N GLY A 558 -28.78 9.96 0.43
CA GLY A 558 -29.25 11.32 0.70
C GLY A 558 -30.65 11.60 0.12
N ASP A 559 -31.08 12.86 0.22
CA ASP A 559 -32.44 13.33 -0.11
C ASP A 559 -32.49 14.38 -1.23
N ASP A 560 -31.36 14.66 -1.89
CA ASP A 560 -31.27 15.61 -3.01
C ASP A 560 -31.63 15.01 -4.38
N TYR A 561 -31.79 13.68 -4.45
CA TYR A 561 -32.15 12.92 -5.65
C TYR A 561 -31.12 12.89 -6.78
N GLU A 562 -29.88 13.37 -6.55
CA GLU A 562 -28.83 13.51 -7.59
C GLU A 562 -27.85 12.30 -7.63
N ALA A 563 -28.04 11.33 -6.74
CA ALA A 563 -27.10 10.25 -6.50
C ALA A 563 -27.14 9.11 -7.54
N THR A 564 -27.98 9.18 -8.57
CA THR A 564 -28.21 8.09 -9.53
C THR A 564 -28.07 8.54 -10.98
N VAL A 565 -27.57 7.66 -11.85
CA VAL A 565 -27.39 7.95 -13.29
C VAL A 565 -28.67 7.78 -14.09
N ASP A 566 -29.52 6.83 -13.69
CA ASP A 566 -30.72 6.39 -14.41
C ASP A 566 -31.96 6.27 -13.50
N GLY A 567 -31.89 6.86 -12.30
CA GLY A 567 -32.92 6.71 -11.27
C GLY A 567 -32.74 5.47 -10.39
N ILE A 568 -31.77 4.59 -10.67
CA ILE A 568 -31.50 3.36 -9.90
C ILE A 568 -30.02 3.24 -9.53
N HIS A 569 -29.14 3.25 -10.53
CA HIS A 569 -27.72 2.95 -10.36
C HIS A 569 -26.93 4.17 -9.89
N PHE A 570 -26.06 3.96 -8.90
CA PHE A 570 -25.42 5.06 -8.18
C PHE A 570 -24.29 5.69 -8.97
N THR A 571 -24.30 7.02 -9.13
CA THR A 571 -23.11 7.75 -9.60
C THR A 571 -21.99 7.68 -8.55
N ASP A 572 -20.82 8.26 -8.82
CA ASP A 572 -19.76 8.37 -7.81
C ASP A 572 -20.23 9.02 -6.50
N LEU A 573 -21.14 10.00 -6.59
CA LEU A 573 -21.77 10.62 -5.41
C LEU A 573 -22.58 9.59 -4.61
N GLY A 574 -23.41 8.80 -5.29
CA GLY A 574 -24.20 7.76 -4.64
C GLY A 574 -23.34 6.63 -4.07
N GLN A 575 -22.32 6.18 -4.81
CA GLN A 575 -21.36 5.16 -4.36
C GLN A 575 -20.59 5.63 -3.13
N PHE A 576 -20.16 6.90 -3.10
CA PHE A 576 -19.49 7.49 -1.95
C PHE A 576 -20.42 7.61 -0.73
N ARG A 577 -21.63 8.16 -0.90
CA ARG A 577 -22.61 8.26 0.21
C ARG A 577 -22.99 6.90 0.78
N TYR A 578 -23.20 5.92 -0.09
CA TYR A 578 -23.45 4.55 0.33
C TYR A 578 -22.25 3.98 1.11
N ALA A 579 -21.03 4.18 0.60
CA ALA A 579 -19.80 3.75 1.29
C ALA A 579 -19.65 4.39 2.67
N GLU A 580 -20.01 5.68 2.80
CA GLU A 580 -20.01 6.38 4.10
C GLU A 580 -21.04 5.78 5.06
N CYS A 581 -22.27 5.58 4.60
CA CYS A 581 -23.36 5.03 5.40
C CYS A 581 -23.06 3.60 5.90
N ILE A 582 -22.58 2.72 5.01
CA ILE A 582 -22.15 1.38 5.39
C ILE A 582 -20.91 1.46 6.29
N GLY A 583 -19.97 2.36 6.01
CA GLY A 583 -18.78 2.61 6.83
C GLY A 583 -19.12 2.99 8.26
N ASP A 584 -20.07 3.89 8.48
CA ASP A 584 -20.50 4.28 9.82
C ASP A 584 -21.16 3.12 10.58
N CYS A 585 -21.89 2.25 9.86
CA CYS A 585 -22.44 1.04 10.44
C CYS A 585 -21.35 0.02 10.80
N LEU A 586 -20.35 -0.14 9.94
CA LEU A 586 -19.17 -0.98 10.19
C LEU A 586 -18.37 -0.46 11.39
N GLU A 587 -18.17 0.86 11.51
CA GLU A 587 -17.53 1.45 12.68
C GLU A 587 -18.29 1.13 13.96
N ARG A 588 -19.62 1.29 13.98
CA ARG A 588 -20.44 0.87 15.14
C ARG A 588 -20.29 -0.62 15.43
N ALA A 589 -20.27 -1.45 14.38
CA ALA A 589 -20.13 -2.89 14.51
C ALA A 589 -18.76 -3.31 15.07
N PHE A 590 -17.68 -2.67 14.61
CA PHE A 590 -16.33 -2.88 15.11
C PHE A 590 -16.15 -2.30 16.51
N ARG A 591 -16.84 -1.19 16.84
CA ARG A 591 -16.92 -0.65 18.19
C ARG A 591 -17.65 -1.59 19.16
N LYS A 592 -18.61 -2.42 18.76
CA LYS A 592 -19.22 -3.42 19.68
C LYS A 592 -18.26 -4.56 20.06
N ASN A 593 -17.13 -4.67 19.37
CA ASN A 593 -15.96 -5.45 19.77
C ASN A 593 -14.94 -4.62 20.59
N THR A 594 -15.30 -3.46 21.12
CA THR A 594 -14.44 -2.66 22.02
C THR A 594 -14.84 -2.87 23.47
N ILE A 595 -13.88 -2.65 24.37
CA ILE A 595 -14.12 -2.67 25.81
C ILE A 595 -15.12 -1.56 26.12
N LYS A 596 -16.25 -1.93 26.71
CA LYS A 596 -17.24 -0.97 27.18
C LYS A 596 -16.64 -0.25 28.39
N ASP A 597 -16.47 -0.96 29.49
CA ASP A 597 -16.09 -0.46 30.81
C ASP A 597 -14.63 -0.88 31.12
N LEU A 598 -13.69 0.04 30.93
CA LEU A 598 -12.25 -0.18 31.08
C LEU A 598 -11.77 0.26 32.47
N ALA A 599 -11.47 -0.69 33.36
CA ALA A 599 -10.88 -0.38 34.66
C ALA A 599 -9.37 -0.11 34.56
N LEU A 600 -8.89 1.01 35.11
CA LEU A 600 -7.46 1.33 35.16
C LEU A 600 -6.79 0.67 36.38
N ILE A 601 -5.80 -0.17 36.09
CA ILE A 601 -5.06 -0.99 37.05
C ILE A 601 -3.60 -0.55 37.06
N TYR A 602 -3.24 0.26 38.05
CA TYR A 602 -1.85 0.72 38.20
C TYR A 602 -0.98 -0.42 38.75
N GLN A 603 -0.10 -0.96 37.90
CA GLN A 603 0.73 -2.13 38.20
C GLN A 603 2.14 -1.96 37.63
N GLY A 604 3.15 -2.09 38.50
CA GLY A 604 4.57 -2.09 38.10
C GLY A 604 5.50 -1.39 39.08
N GLY A 605 5.03 -0.31 39.69
CA GLY A 605 5.76 0.42 40.72
C GLY A 605 5.82 -0.33 42.06
N ILE A 606 6.92 -0.22 42.79
CA ILE A 606 7.06 -0.84 44.13
C ILE A 606 6.14 -0.23 45.19
N ASN A 607 5.61 0.96 44.91
CA ASN A 607 4.66 1.68 45.75
C ASN A 607 3.21 1.26 45.50
N ARG A 608 2.94 0.47 44.45
CA ARG A 608 1.59 -0.05 44.18
C ARG A 608 1.27 -1.21 45.10
N MET A 609 -0.02 -1.38 45.37
CA MET A 609 -0.50 -2.60 46.00
C MET A 609 -0.25 -3.80 45.08
N ASP A 610 -0.07 -4.98 45.67
CA ASP A 610 -0.07 -6.20 44.89
C ASP A 610 -1.52 -6.56 44.52
N TRP A 611 -1.77 -6.69 43.22
CA TRP A 611 -3.06 -7.07 42.68
C TRP A 611 -3.23 -8.60 42.72
N THR A 612 -3.84 -9.12 43.80
CA THR A 612 -4.20 -10.54 43.92
C THR A 612 -5.68 -10.78 43.58
N GLU A 613 -6.14 -12.04 43.60
CA GLU A 613 -7.57 -12.38 43.39
C GLU A 613 -8.50 -11.59 44.31
N GLU A 614 -8.12 -11.37 45.57
CA GLU A 614 -8.94 -10.61 46.53
C GLU A 614 -9.11 -9.15 46.10
N GLN A 615 -8.04 -8.53 45.60
CA GLN A 615 -8.05 -7.14 45.16
C GLN A 615 -8.78 -6.96 43.82
N PHE A 616 -8.73 -7.94 42.92
CA PHE A 616 -9.49 -7.91 41.66
C PHE A 616 -10.97 -8.22 41.83
N ARG A 617 -11.35 -8.95 42.89
CA ARG A 617 -12.73 -9.41 43.09
C ARG A 617 -13.79 -8.31 42.91
N PRO A 618 -13.69 -7.13 43.54
CA PRO A 618 -14.70 -6.08 43.37
C PRO A 618 -14.65 -5.37 42.01
N TYR A 619 -13.61 -5.58 41.21
CA TYR A 619 -13.54 -5.10 39.83
C TYR A 619 -14.11 -6.13 38.84
N VAL A 620 -14.03 -7.43 39.16
CA VAL A 620 -14.57 -8.50 38.31
C VAL A 620 -16.08 -8.71 38.56
N MET A 621 -16.51 -8.61 39.82
CA MET A 621 -17.90 -8.83 40.24
C MET A 621 -18.30 -7.82 41.32
N HIS A 622 -19.49 -7.24 41.16
CA HIS A 622 -20.12 -6.46 42.22
C HIS A 622 -21.15 -7.29 42.98
N GLN A 623 -21.19 -7.14 44.30
CA GLN A 623 -22.24 -7.70 45.14
C GLN A 623 -23.06 -6.55 45.71
N PHE A 624 -24.30 -6.42 45.24
CA PHE A 624 -25.25 -5.42 45.68
C PHE A 624 -25.71 -5.66 47.11
N GLN A 625 -26.18 -4.60 47.78
CA GLN A 625 -26.73 -4.71 49.14
C GLN A 625 -27.95 -5.64 49.25
N ASP A 626 -28.69 -5.83 48.15
CA ASP A 626 -29.81 -6.79 48.08
C ASP A 626 -29.35 -8.26 47.96
N GLY A 627 -28.03 -8.51 47.86
CA GLY A 627 -27.41 -9.82 47.72
C GLY A 627 -27.21 -10.29 46.28
N ARG A 628 -27.67 -9.55 45.28
CA ARG A 628 -27.42 -9.85 43.87
C ARG A 628 -25.93 -9.72 43.56
N LYS A 629 -25.43 -10.61 42.71
CA LYS A 629 -24.05 -10.60 42.22
C LYS A 629 -24.06 -10.50 40.70
N GLU A 630 -23.32 -9.56 40.14
CA GLU A 630 -23.27 -9.32 38.69
C GLU A 630 -21.82 -9.11 38.24
N TRP A 631 -21.54 -9.45 36.98
CA TRP A 631 -20.29 -9.13 36.30
C TRP A 631 -20.15 -7.62 36.12
N LEU A 632 -18.94 -7.07 36.37
CA LEU A 632 -18.73 -5.61 36.42
C LEU A 632 -17.94 -5.07 35.21
N PHE A 633 -16.60 -5.05 35.25
CA PHE A 633 -15.78 -4.50 34.16
C PHE A 633 -15.50 -5.57 33.09
N ASP A 634 -15.67 -5.23 31.81
CA ASP A 634 -15.35 -6.11 30.68
C ASP A 634 -13.92 -5.93 30.16
N GLY A 635 -13.21 -4.89 30.60
CA GLY A 635 -11.80 -4.74 30.30
C GLY A 635 -10.95 -4.07 31.38
N PHE A 636 -9.65 -4.33 31.30
CA PHE A 636 -8.66 -3.89 32.27
C PHE A 636 -7.43 -3.30 31.58
N LEU A 637 -7.10 -2.04 31.90
CA LEU A 637 -5.89 -1.38 31.45
C LEU A 637 -4.81 -1.50 32.53
N PHE A 638 -3.74 -2.25 32.25
CA PHE A 638 -2.57 -2.32 33.13
C PHE A 638 -1.56 -1.25 32.72
N LEU A 639 -1.32 -0.27 33.59
CA LEU A 639 -0.44 0.86 33.30
C LEU A 639 0.45 1.24 34.48
N GLU A 640 1.54 1.95 34.22
CA GLU A 640 2.37 2.54 35.26
C GLU A 640 3.21 3.70 34.74
N PHE A 641 3.34 4.76 35.55
CA PHE A 641 4.12 5.95 35.21
C PHE A 641 5.55 5.92 35.77
N SER A 642 5.80 5.17 36.84
CA SER A 642 7.13 5.05 37.44
C SER A 642 7.37 3.70 38.13
N ASP A 643 8.62 3.28 38.24
CA ASP A 643 9.02 2.05 38.95
C ASP A 643 8.96 2.19 40.49
N GLY A 644 8.74 3.39 41.01
CA GLY A 644 8.75 3.72 42.44
C GLY A 644 10.16 3.78 43.05
N LYS A 645 11.22 3.56 42.26
CA LYS A 645 12.64 3.65 42.64
C LYS A 645 13.33 4.88 42.01
N GLY A 646 12.57 5.75 41.36
CA GLY A 646 13.03 7.01 40.78
C GLY A 646 13.22 6.99 39.26
N ARG A 647 12.72 5.95 38.56
CA ARG A 647 12.67 5.88 37.09
C ARG A 647 11.24 6.00 36.57
N ARG A 648 11.05 6.77 35.50
CA ARG A 648 9.74 7.08 34.89
C ARG A 648 9.56 6.37 33.54
N TYR A 649 8.36 5.88 33.29
CA TYR A 649 7.90 5.29 32.01
C TYR A 649 7.12 6.29 31.15
N ALA A 650 6.65 7.39 31.74
CA ALA A 650 5.95 8.50 31.11
C ALA A 650 6.65 9.83 31.39
N GLN A 651 6.30 10.87 30.64
CA GLN A 651 6.84 12.22 30.88
C GLN A 651 6.41 12.71 32.27
N GLY A 652 7.34 13.26 33.05
CA GLY A 652 7.07 13.66 34.45
C GLY A 652 8.31 13.87 35.31
N TYR A 653 8.21 13.72 36.63
CA TYR A 653 9.37 13.89 37.53
C TYR A 653 10.12 12.55 37.72
N GLY A 654 11.43 12.51 37.42
CA GLY A 654 12.26 11.31 37.59
C GLY A 654 13.32 11.15 36.49
N LYS A 655 14.13 10.09 36.56
CA LYS A 655 15.05 9.71 35.47
C LYS A 655 14.35 8.80 34.46
N ASP A 656 14.68 8.89 33.18
CA ASP A 656 14.04 8.04 32.15
C ASP A 656 14.34 6.55 32.39
N ALA A 657 13.31 5.71 32.31
CA ALA A 657 13.46 4.27 32.43
C ALA A 657 14.34 3.71 31.30
N ARG A 658 15.25 2.79 31.64
CA ARG A 658 16.09 2.07 30.69
C ARG A 658 15.49 0.70 30.43
N LYS A 659 16.08 -0.05 29.51
CA LYS A 659 15.67 -1.41 29.15
C LYS A 659 15.43 -2.31 30.36
N GLN A 660 16.32 -2.29 31.36
CA GLN A 660 16.16 -3.08 32.59
C GLN A 660 14.90 -2.71 33.39
N GLU A 661 14.50 -1.44 33.40
CA GLU A 661 13.28 -1.00 34.05
C GLU A 661 12.04 -1.38 33.21
N TRP A 662 12.15 -1.38 31.88
CA TRP A 662 11.09 -1.92 31.00
C TRP A 662 10.93 -3.44 31.17
N GLU A 663 12.04 -4.18 31.31
CA GLU A 663 12.03 -5.62 31.63
C GLU A 663 11.41 -5.88 33.00
N TRP A 664 11.71 -5.03 34.00
CA TRP A 664 11.09 -5.09 35.31
C TRP A 664 9.56 -4.89 35.23
N LEU A 665 9.10 -3.88 34.50
CA LEU A 665 7.68 -3.64 34.31
C LEU A 665 7.00 -4.86 33.68
N LEU A 666 7.60 -5.43 32.63
CA LEU A 666 7.11 -6.65 31.99
C LEU A 666 7.04 -7.82 32.98
N GLN A 667 8.07 -8.04 33.79
CA GLN A 667 8.08 -9.11 34.80
C GLN A 667 6.95 -8.92 35.83
N ARG A 668 6.69 -7.69 36.27
CA ARG A 668 5.59 -7.37 37.20
C ARG A 668 4.21 -7.61 36.59
N LEU A 669 4.05 -7.46 35.28
CA LEU A 669 2.77 -7.73 34.60
C LEU A 669 2.42 -9.23 34.59
N PHE A 670 3.43 -10.09 34.46
CA PHE A 670 3.30 -11.55 34.33
C PHE A 670 3.72 -12.34 35.58
N GLU A 671 3.78 -11.68 36.75
CA GLU A 671 4.11 -12.33 38.01
C GLU A 671 3.01 -13.32 38.43
N GLU A 672 3.38 -14.56 38.73
CA GLU A 672 2.45 -15.62 39.11
C GLU A 672 1.70 -15.28 40.40
N GLY A 673 0.37 -15.47 40.40
CA GLY A 673 -0.49 -15.15 41.55
C GLY A 673 -0.73 -13.66 41.75
N LYS A 674 -0.26 -12.80 40.84
CA LYS A 674 -0.50 -11.35 40.83
C LYS A 674 -0.91 -10.86 39.45
N SER A 675 -1.34 -9.60 39.34
CA SER A 675 -1.54 -8.93 38.05
C SER A 675 -2.44 -9.76 37.11
N LEU A 676 -2.03 -9.97 35.86
CA LEU A 676 -2.76 -10.75 34.86
C LEU A 676 -3.05 -12.19 35.32
N SER A 677 -2.12 -12.85 36.02
CA SER A 677 -2.31 -14.20 36.55
C SER A 677 -3.40 -14.23 37.61
N ALA A 678 -3.42 -13.25 38.51
CA ALA A 678 -4.47 -13.12 39.53
C ALA A 678 -5.82 -12.75 38.92
N LEU A 679 -5.84 -11.90 37.89
CA LEU A 679 -7.08 -11.53 37.20
C LEU A 679 -7.72 -12.74 36.51
N ASP A 680 -6.93 -13.53 35.77
CA ASP A 680 -7.42 -14.75 35.09
C ASP A 680 -8.00 -15.77 36.09
N ALA A 681 -7.32 -15.94 37.23
CA ALA A 681 -7.76 -16.80 38.33
C ALA A 681 -9.03 -16.27 39.02
N CYS A 682 -9.09 -14.96 39.28
CA CYS A 682 -10.27 -14.32 39.88
C CYS A 682 -11.51 -14.52 38.99
N ILE A 683 -11.38 -14.34 37.68
CA ILE A 683 -12.48 -14.57 36.73
C ILE A 683 -12.91 -16.03 36.77
N GLU A 684 -11.98 -16.99 36.80
CA GLU A 684 -12.29 -18.41 36.93
C GLU A 684 -13.05 -18.73 38.22
N THR A 685 -12.68 -18.08 39.33
CA THR A 685 -13.35 -18.21 40.63
C THR A 685 -14.78 -17.65 40.55
N VAL A 686 -14.96 -16.44 39.99
CA VAL A 686 -16.28 -15.80 39.86
C VAL A 686 -17.20 -16.58 38.90
N LYS A 687 -16.67 -17.15 37.81
CA LYS A 687 -17.44 -18.03 36.90
C LYS A 687 -18.12 -19.19 37.62
N LYS A 688 -17.44 -19.77 38.61
CA LYS A 688 -17.99 -20.87 39.43
C LYS A 688 -19.08 -20.39 40.39
N GLU A 689 -19.11 -19.10 40.72
CA GLU A 689 -20.09 -18.51 41.62
C GLU A 689 -21.36 -18.04 40.91
N ILE A 690 -21.24 -17.34 39.77
CA ILE A 690 -22.37 -16.68 39.10
C ILE A 690 -22.58 -17.10 37.63
N GLY A 691 -21.81 -18.07 37.14
CA GLY A 691 -21.89 -18.55 35.76
C GLY A 691 -21.05 -17.71 34.79
N GLU A 692 -21.02 -18.10 33.51
CA GLU A 692 -20.21 -17.43 32.48
C GLU A 692 -20.74 -16.02 32.14
N PRO A 693 -19.86 -15.01 31.97
CA PRO A 693 -20.26 -13.70 31.48
C PRO A 693 -20.68 -13.77 30.01
N GLU A 694 -21.46 -12.77 29.56
CA GLU A 694 -21.85 -12.64 28.15
C GLU A 694 -20.71 -12.13 27.24
N PHE A 695 -19.58 -11.75 27.85
CA PHE A 695 -18.38 -11.24 27.20
C PHE A 695 -17.14 -12.00 27.68
N ARG A 696 -16.07 -11.94 26.92
CA ARG A 696 -14.73 -12.38 27.37
C ARG A 696 -13.96 -11.15 27.82
N HIS A 697 -13.32 -11.25 28.99
CA HIS A 697 -12.59 -10.13 29.56
C HIS A 697 -11.36 -9.82 28.71
N ARG A 698 -11.10 -8.52 28.53
CA ARG A 698 -10.00 -8.06 27.69
C ARG A 698 -9.00 -7.24 28.49
N VAL A 699 -7.74 -7.29 28.07
CA VAL A 699 -6.68 -6.51 28.70
C VAL A 699 -6.01 -5.58 27.69
N VAL A 700 -5.69 -4.38 28.15
CA VAL A 700 -4.89 -3.40 27.45
C VAL A 700 -3.60 -3.20 28.26
N ILE A 701 -2.45 -3.22 27.60
CA ILE A 701 -1.15 -3.13 28.27
C ILE A 701 -0.50 -1.77 28.00
N GLY A 702 -0.10 -1.07 29.06
CA GLY A 702 0.61 0.19 28.99
C GLY A 702 1.96 0.04 28.29
N LEU A 703 2.23 0.96 27.37
CA LEU A 703 3.44 1.02 26.56
C LEU A 703 4.35 2.13 27.10
N PRO A 704 5.53 1.78 27.67
CA PRO A 704 6.49 2.78 28.12
C PRO A 704 6.90 3.73 26.99
N ALA A 705 6.97 5.04 27.29
CA ALA A 705 7.35 6.03 26.31
C ALA A 705 8.87 6.02 26.06
N ALA A 706 9.25 5.91 24.78
CA ALA A 706 10.64 6.05 24.35
C ALA A 706 11.06 7.53 24.36
N MET A 707 11.49 8.02 25.52
CA MET A 707 11.71 9.45 25.81
C MET A 707 12.66 10.14 24.83
N PHE A 708 12.17 11.18 24.16
CA PHE A 708 13.01 11.98 23.26
C PHE A 708 14.27 12.50 23.96
N ARG A 709 15.42 12.33 23.31
CA ARG A 709 16.79 12.68 23.78
C ARG A 709 17.41 11.76 24.82
N GLN A 710 16.74 10.68 25.24
CA GLN A 710 17.39 9.66 26.06
C GLN A 710 18.52 8.97 25.26
N ARG A 711 19.71 8.87 25.84
CA ARG A 711 20.90 8.28 25.17
C ARG A 711 21.38 6.98 25.82
N ASP A 712 20.78 6.60 26.93
CA ASP A 712 21.23 5.51 27.80
C ASP A 712 20.17 4.42 28.01
N TRP A 713 19.18 4.30 27.10
CA TRP A 713 18.11 3.31 27.25
C TRP A 713 18.64 1.88 27.33
N GLY A 714 19.64 1.51 26.53
CA GLY A 714 20.25 0.19 26.57
C GLY A 714 20.66 -0.32 25.19
N GLU A 715 20.92 -1.62 25.09
CA GLU A 715 21.37 -2.27 23.86
C GLU A 715 20.29 -3.21 23.28
N LEU A 716 20.15 -3.19 21.96
CA LEU A 716 19.34 -4.12 21.18
C LEU A 716 20.17 -4.61 19.99
N ASN A 717 20.32 -5.93 19.85
CA ASN A 717 21.05 -6.57 18.75
C ASN A 717 22.48 -6.04 18.53
N GLY A 718 23.25 -5.80 19.59
CA GLY A 718 24.62 -5.28 19.48
C GLY A 718 24.71 -3.75 19.30
N LYS A 719 23.57 -3.05 19.21
CA LYS A 719 23.49 -1.59 19.03
C LYS A 719 22.96 -0.92 20.30
N THR A 720 23.72 0.03 20.85
CA THR A 720 23.20 0.96 21.88
C THR A 720 22.20 1.91 21.23
N LEU A 721 20.97 1.93 21.73
CA LEU A 721 19.91 2.78 21.18
C LEU A 721 20.02 4.22 21.69
N CYS A 722 19.82 5.18 20.78
CA CYS A 722 19.84 6.60 21.07
C CYS A 722 18.54 7.25 20.57
N PHE A 723 17.68 7.69 21.50
CA PHE A 723 16.38 8.30 21.19
C PHE A 723 16.49 9.77 20.71
N LEU A 724 17.63 10.11 20.09
CA LEU A 724 17.71 11.20 19.12
C LEU A 724 17.28 10.74 17.72
N TYR A 725 17.32 9.43 17.46
CA TYR A 725 16.92 8.84 16.18
C TYR A 725 15.57 8.17 16.31
N ARG A 726 14.65 8.49 15.40
CA ARG A 726 13.28 7.95 15.44
C ARG A 726 13.25 6.44 15.29
N GLU A 727 14.10 5.89 14.43
CA GLU A 727 14.26 4.45 14.22
C GLU A 727 14.58 3.70 15.51
N ASP A 728 15.38 4.31 16.40
CA ASP A 728 15.76 3.71 17.69
C ASP A 728 14.60 3.75 18.70
N GLN A 729 13.82 4.84 18.72
CA GLN A 729 12.59 4.91 19.52
C GLN A 729 11.60 3.82 19.08
N VAL A 730 11.36 3.70 17.77
CA VAL A 730 10.49 2.67 17.20
C VAL A 730 11.01 1.27 17.53
N ALA A 731 12.32 1.02 17.40
CA ALA A 731 12.91 -0.27 17.70
C ALA A 731 12.73 -0.70 19.17
N ALA A 732 12.91 0.23 20.13
CA ALA A 732 12.68 -0.04 21.54
C ALA A 732 11.21 -0.37 21.85
N THR A 733 10.30 0.41 21.28
CA THR A 733 8.85 0.20 21.45
C THR A 733 8.40 -1.13 20.85
N ARG A 734 8.86 -1.46 19.64
CA ARG A 734 8.60 -2.77 18.99
C ARG A 734 9.10 -3.94 19.83
N TRP A 735 10.31 -3.81 20.37
CA TRP A 735 10.87 -4.83 21.26
C TRP A 735 9.99 -5.09 22.48
N TYR A 736 9.44 -4.04 23.10
CA TYR A 736 8.55 -4.19 24.25
C TYR A 736 7.22 -4.87 23.86
N VAL A 737 6.62 -4.43 22.76
CA VAL A 737 5.40 -5.05 22.19
C VAL A 737 5.62 -6.54 21.96
N ASP A 738 6.70 -6.92 21.27
CA ASP A 738 7.00 -8.33 20.98
C ASP A 738 7.18 -9.17 22.25
N ARG A 739 7.82 -8.60 23.28
CA ARG A 739 8.02 -9.27 24.57
C ARG A 739 6.71 -9.46 25.34
N VAL A 740 5.80 -8.50 25.29
CA VAL A 740 4.45 -8.65 25.85
C VAL A 740 3.68 -9.74 25.11
N LEU A 741 3.71 -9.75 23.76
CA LEU A 741 3.01 -10.76 22.97
C LEU A 741 3.53 -12.18 23.24
N GLU A 742 4.85 -12.33 23.32
CA GLU A 742 5.48 -13.61 23.66
C GLU A 742 5.08 -14.07 25.06
N SER A 743 5.16 -13.18 26.05
CA SER A 743 4.82 -13.49 27.45
C SER A 743 3.33 -13.84 27.59
N PHE A 744 2.44 -13.12 26.92
CA PHE A 744 1.01 -13.38 26.93
C PHE A 744 0.66 -14.73 26.29
N ARG A 745 1.30 -15.05 25.16
CA ARG A 745 1.14 -16.36 24.51
C ARG A 745 1.64 -17.51 25.40
N ASN A 746 2.77 -17.33 26.06
CA ASN A 746 3.35 -18.32 26.95
C ASN A 746 2.52 -18.53 28.21
N ALA A 747 1.93 -17.47 28.75
CA ALA A 747 1.05 -17.54 29.92
C ALA A 747 -0.25 -18.30 29.62
N ASN A 748 -0.73 -18.25 28.37
CA ASN A 748 -1.88 -19.03 27.89
C ASN A 748 -3.12 -18.89 28.79
N TYR A 749 -3.47 -17.63 29.12
CA TYR A 749 -4.62 -17.30 29.96
C TYR A 749 -5.93 -17.81 29.36
N LYS A 750 -6.80 -18.36 30.20
CA LYS A 750 -8.04 -19.00 29.75
C LYS A 750 -9.18 -18.01 29.52
N ASN A 751 -9.19 -16.95 30.32
CA ASN A 751 -10.30 -16.03 30.47
C ASN A 751 -10.01 -14.63 29.93
N LEU A 752 -8.76 -14.38 29.49
CA LEU A 752 -8.29 -13.08 29.02
C LEU A 752 -7.97 -13.09 27.53
N ASP A 753 -8.31 -11.99 26.85
CA ASP A 753 -7.81 -11.65 25.52
C ASP A 753 -6.99 -10.36 25.57
N LEU A 754 -5.86 -10.32 24.88
CA LEU A 754 -5.10 -9.09 24.68
C LEU A 754 -5.78 -8.24 23.61
N ALA A 755 -6.37 -7.12 24.00
CA ALA A 755 -7.04 -6.21 23.07
C ALA A 755 -6.08 -5.23 22.40
N GLY A 756 -5.04 -4.80 23.10
CA GLY A 756 -4.17 -3.76 22.58
C GLY A 756 -3.16 -3.20 23.55
N PHE A 757 -2.58 -2.07 23.13
CA PHE A 757 -1.60 -1.32 23.91
C PHE A 757 -2.10 0.09 24.18
N TYR A 758 -1.78 0.61 25.36
CA TYR A 758 -2.10 1.97 25.77
C TYR A 758 -0.85 2.84 25.74
N TRP A 759 -0.94 3.98 25.08
CA TRP A 759 0.12 4.98 25.06
C TRP A 759 0.12 5.74 26.39
N VAL A 760 1.16 5.49 27.20
CA VAL A 760 1.24 5.99 28.58
C VAL A 760 1.53 7.49 28.69
N ASP A 761 1.98 8.12 27.61
CA ASP A 761 2.18 9.57 27.59
C ASP A 761 0.85 10.25 27.26
N GLU A 762 0.26 10.96 28.22
CA GLU A 762 -1.08 11.55 28.10
C GLU A 762 -1.11 12.81 27.21
N ASP A 763 0.01 13.14 26.56
CA ASP A 763 0.20 14.28 25.66
C ASP A 763 1.19 13.90 24.55
N ILE A 764 1.06 14.50 23.36
CA ILE A 764 1.94 14.18 22.21
C ILE A 764 3.10 15.17 22.04
N ALA A 765 3.08 16.32 22.71
CA ALA A 765 3.99 17.45 22.48
C ALA A 765 5.48 17.06 22.49
N TYR A 766 5.86 16.03 23.25
CA TYR A 766 7.25 15.59 23.41
C TYR A 766 7.64 14.45 22.48
N ASN A 767 6.69 13.60 22.08
CA ASN A 767 6.95 12.40 21.28
C ASN A 767 6.53 12.56 19.81
N GLY A 768 5.82 13.65 19.47
CA GLY A 768 5.50 14.02 18.10
C GLY A 768 4.71 12.92 17.37
N ASP A 769 5.11 12.67 16.14
CA ASP A 769 4.62 11.61 15.25
C ASP A 769 5.12 10.20 15.62
N LEU A 770 5.72 9.97 16.79
CA LEU A 770 6.15 8.61 17.19
C LEU A 770 4.96 7.66 17.33
N SER A 771 3.81 8.18 17.79
CA SER A 771 2.58 7.39 17.93
C SER A 771 2.17 6.74 16.59
N LEU A 772 2.38 7.43 15.46
CA LEU A 772 2.07 6.91 14.12
C LEU A 772 2.92 5.68 13.75
N SER A 773 4.24 5.78 13.90
CA SER A 773 5.13 4.64 13.59
C SER A 773 4.90 3.46 14.54
N VAL A 774 4.44 3.73 15.77
CA VAL A 774 4.10 2.72 16.77
C VAL A 774 2.74 2.09 16.46
N SER A 775 1.74 2.88 16.05
CA SER A 775 0.41 2.39 15.69
C SER A 775 0.49 1.45 14.49
N GLU A 776 1.24 1.81 13.44
CA GLU A 776 1.48 0.93 12.29
C GLU A 776 1.98 -0.45 12.72
N TYR A 777 2.87 -0.50 13.71
CA TYR A 777 3.37 -1.77 14.23
C TYR A 777 2.32 -2.52 15.04
N ILE A 778 1.60 -1.85 15.93
CA ILE A 778 0.53 -2.47 16.74
C ILE A 778 -0.57 -3.04 15.83
N HIS A 779 -0.99 -2.26 14.82
CA HIS A 779 -1.97 -2.67 13.81
C HIS A 779 -1.49 -3.87 13.00
N SER A 780 -0.19 -3.95 12.68
CA SER A 780 0.39 -5.13 12.00
C SER A 780 0.29 -6.42 12.82
N LYS A 781 -0.01 -6.33 14.13
CA LYS A 781 -0.26 -7.46 15.03
C LYS A 781 -1.74 -7.73 15.27
N ASN A 782 -2.62 -7.04 14.54
CA ASN A 782 -4.08 -7.10 14.69
C ASN A 782 -4.54 -6.72 16.12
N LEU A 783 -3.92 -5.70 16.69
CA LEU A 783 -4.22 -5.17 18.01
C LEU A 783 -4.62 -3.69 17.93
N LEU A 784 -5.35 -3.22 18.94
CA LEU A 784 -5.81 -1.83 19.02
C LEU A 784 -4.81 -0.95 19.78
N PHE A 785 -4.81 0.34 19.46
CA PHE A 785 -3.97 1.35 20.10
C PHE A 785 -4.83 2.37 20.87
N TYR A 786 -4.59 2.46 22.17
CA TYR A 786 -5.41 3.22 23.12
C TYR A 786 -4.69 4.46 23.64
N TRP A 787 -5.46 5.50 23.95
CA TRP A 787 -4.96 6.72 24.57
C TRP A 787 -5.96 7.34 25.54
N ILE A 788 -5.47 8.04 26.56
CA ILE A 788 -6.27 8.72 27.58
C ILE A 788 -5.64 10.09 27.80
N PRO A 789 -5.92 11.07 26.91
CA PRO A 789 -5.37 12.41 27.04
C PRO A 789 -6.04 13.20 28.17
N TYR A 790 -5.25 13.98 28.91
CA TYR A 790 -5.77 14.97 29.84
C TYR A 790 -6.56 16.08 29.14
N TRP A 791 -7.34 16.83 29.92
CA TRP A 791 -8.20 17.90 29.41
C TRP A 791 -7.43 18.89 28.55
N LYS A 792 -7.72 18.88 27.23
CA LYS A 792 -7.07 19.70 26.21
C LYS A 792 -5.56 19.45 26.06
N ALA A 793 -5.10 18.22 26.31
CA ALA A 793 -3.74 17.78 25.96
C ALA A 793 -3.44 18.02 24.47
N VAL A 794 -2.19 18.30 24.13
CA VAL A 794 -1.84 18.57 22.73
C VAL A 794 -2.11 17.33 21.88
N GLY A 795 -2.94 17.49 20.83
CA GLY A 795 -3.28 16.43 19.89
C GLY A 795 -4.55 15.64 20.22
N TYR A 796 -5.25 15.92 21.32
CA TYR A 796 -6.46 15.19 21.71
C TYR A 796 -7.54 15.16 20.61
N ASP A 797 -7.71 16.27 19.89
CA ASP A 797 -8.67 16.46 18.80
C ASP A 797 -8.24 15.80 17.48
N LYS A 798 -6.99 15.29 17.42
CA LYS A 798 -6.38 14.65 16.25
C LYS A 798 -5.99 13.21 16.52
N TRP A 799 -6.53 12.59 17.58
CA TRP A 799 -6.12 11.26 18.03
C TRP A 799 -6.16 10.18 16.91
N ARG A 800 -7.14 10.24 16.00
CA ARG A 800 -7.21 9.33 14.84
C ARG A 800 -6.07 9.54 13.85
N GLU A 801 -5.73 10.80 13.57
CA GLU A 801 -4.58 11.17 12.72
C GLU A 801 -3.25 10.78 13.37
N LEU A 802 -3.24 10.52 14.67
CA LEU A 802 -2.07 10.08 15.43
C LEU A 802 -1.97 8.56 15.55
N GLY A 803 -2.91 7.82 14.95
CA GLY A 803 -2.91 6.36 14.84
C GLY A 803 -3.62 5.62 15.96
N PHE A 804 -4.28 6.32 16.90
CA PHE A 804 -5.04 5.67 17.96
C PHE A 804 -6.39 5.14 17.43
N ASP A 805 -6.83 4.00 17.95
CA ASP A 805 -8.13 3.37 17.64
C ASP A 805 -9.21 3.70 18.68
N MET A 806 -8.78 4.05 19.91
CA MET A 806 -9.66 4.48 20.99
C MET A 806 -8.97 5.54 21.84
N ALA A 807 -9.65 6.66 22.06
CA ALA A 807 -9.19 7.73 22.95
C ALA A 807 -10.26 8.06 24.00
N TYR A 808 -9.90 8.09 25.28
CA TYR A 808 -10.79 8.47 26.38
C TYR A 808 -10.42 9.86 26.89
N LEU A 809 -11.30 10.85 26.73
CA LEU A 809 -11.04 12.19 27.22
C LEU A 809 -11.13 12.21 28.76
N GLN A 810 -10.05 12.60 29.41
CA GLN A 810 -9.98 12.79 30.86
C GLN A 810 -10.46 14.22 31.21
N PRO A 811 -11.52 14.40 32.03
CA PRO A 811 -12.00 15.74 32.39
C PRO A 811 -11.08 16.51 33.35
N ASN A 812 -10.21 15.81 34.10
CA ASN A 812 -9.41 16.32 35.22
C ASN A 812 -10.24 17.01 36.31
N HIS A 813 -11.53 16.67 36.39
CA HIS A 813 -12.45 17.29 37.31
C HIS A 813 -12.20 16.80 38.74
N PHE A 814 -12.04 15.49 38.97
CA PHE A 814 -12.07 14.96 40.34
C PHE A 814 -10.98 15.53 41.25
N PHE A 815 -9.81 15.84 40.70
CA PHE A 815 -8.59 16.10 41.48
C PHE A 815 -8.53 17.45 42.19
N GLU A 816 -9.23 18.47 41.69
CA GLU A 816 -9.13 19.86 42.16
C GLU A 816 -10.52 20.45 42.43
N GLU A 817 -10.81 20.85 43.67
CA GLU A 817 -12.13 21.34 44.10
C GLU A 817 -12.58 22.64 43.42
N ASN A 818 -11.64 23.42 42.87
CA ASN A 818 -11.94 24.69 42.21
C ASN A 818 -12.43 24.52 40.75
N ILE A 819 -12.36 23.32 40.17
CA ILE A 819 -12.88 23.05 38.83
C ILE A 819 -14.40 22.84 38.94
N PRO A 820 -15.24 23.61 38.24
CA PRO A 820 -16.70 23.49 38.35
C PRO A 820 -17.23 22.23 37.67
N ASP A 821 -18.37 21.72 38.14
CA ASP A 821 -19.08 20.56 37.58
C ASP A 821 -19.42 20.73 36.08
N SER A 822 -19.54 21.97 35.60
CA SER A 822 -19.71 22.26 34.17
C SER A 822 -18.58 21.70 33.30
N ARG A 823 -17.39 21.43 33.87
CA ARG A 823 -16.30 20.71 33.18
C ARG A 823 -16.74 19.34 32.67
N LEU A 824 -17.59 18.63 33.42
CA LEU A 824 -18.07 17.31 33.03
C LEU A 824 -18.95 17.41 31.79
N GLU A 825 -19.87 18.37 31.74
CA GLU A 825 -20.70 18.63 30.55
C GLU A 825 -19.84 19.05 29.34
N GLU A 826 -18.84 19.90 29.56
CA GLU A 826 -17.89 20.30 28.51
C GLU A 826 -17.12 19.09 27.97
N ALA A 827 -16.74 18.14 28.84
CA ALA A 827 -16.05 16.92 28.43
C ALA A 827 -16.95 15.95 27.66
N CYS A 828 -18.22 15.80 28.04
CA CYS A 828 -19.19 15.04 27.25
C CYS A 828 -19.32 15.62 25.83
N LYS A 829 -19.48 16.95 25.71
CA LYS A 829 -19.61 17.65 24.42
C LYS A 829 -18.34 17.53 23.56
N GLU A 830 -17.16 17.71 24.15
CA GLU A 830 -15.91 17.55 23.42
C GLU A 830 -15.66 16.09 23.01
N SER A 831 -16.06 15.12 23.83
CA SER A 831 -15.94 13.70 23.48
C SER A 831 -16.83 13.36 22.28
N GLU A 832 -18.10 13.77 22.31
CA GLU A 832 -19.03 13.59 21.19
C GLU A 832 -18.51 14.23 19.90
N LYS A 833 -18.10 15.50 19.97
CA LYS A 833 -17.59 16.29 18.84
C LYS A 833 -16.39 15.64 18.15
N ASN A 834 -15.47 15.06 18.93
CA ASN A 834 -14.22 14.46 18.41
C ASN A 834 -14.33 12.93 18.28
N GLY A 835 -15.52 12.36 18.50
CA GLY A 835 -15.78 10.92 18.44
C GLY A 835 -14.96 10.10 19.43
N MET A 836 -14.62 10.67 20.59
CA MET A 836 -13.85 10.05 21.68
C MET A 836 -14.76 9.33 22.68
N ALA A 837 -14.21 8.36 23.38
CA ALA A 837 -14.73 7.85 24.63
C ALA A 837 -14.39 8.82 25.78
N ILE A 838 -14.77 8.50 27.02
CA ILE A 838 -14.57 9.40 28.16
C ILE A 838 -14.08 8.65 29.40
N GLU A 839 -13.32 9.32 30.27
CA GLU A 839 -12.88 8.77 31.55
C GLU A 839 -13.73 9.31 32.71
N MET A 840 -14.12 8.43 33.62
CA MET A 840 -14.68 8.75 34.93
C MET A 840 -13.58 8.65 35.99
N GLU A 841 -13.33 9.77 36.68
CA GLU A 841 -12.27 9.87 37.68
C GLU A 841 -12.82 9.87 39.10
N PHE A 842 -12.28 8.99 39.96
CA PHE A 842 -12.42 9.06 41.40
C PHE A 842 -11.26 8.33 42.09
N ASP A 843 -11.07 8.55 43.39
CA ASP A 843 -10.14 7.78 44.22
C ASP A 843 -10.65 7.63 45.66
N SER A 844 -9.82 7.13 46.56
CA SER A 844 -10.15 6.89 47.97
C SER A 844 -10.68 8.12 48.73
N ARG A 845 -10.48 9.34 48.20
CA ARG A 845 -11.05 10.56 48.77
C ARG A 845 -12.58 10.63 48.64
N ALA A 846 -13.18 9.77 47.81
CA ALA A 846 -14.63 9.67 47.70
C ALA A 846 -15.30 8.83 48.80
N LEU A 847 -14.51 8.13 49.64
CA LEU A 847 -15.06 7.40 50.79
C LEU A 847 -15.73 8.34 51.79
N SER A 848 -16.74 7.82 52.47
CA SER A 848 -17.60 8.55 53.40
C SER A 848 -16.92 9.03 54.69
N ASP A 849 -15.74 8.49 54.99
CA ASP A 849 -14.90 8.86 56.14
C ASP A 849 -13.79 9.86 55.78
N TYR A 850 -13.66 10.24 54.51
CA TYR A 850 -12.71 11.22 54.05
C TYR A 850 -13.26 12.66 54.16
N GLU A 851 -12.41 13.58 54.64
CA GLU A 851 -12.68 15.02 54.65
C GLU A 851 -11.68 15.75 53.73
N PRO A 852 -12.13 16.71 52.88
CA PRO A 852 -13.49 17.25 52.81
C PRO A 852 -14.49 16.34 52.06
N VAL A 853 -15.76 16.37 52.49
CA VAL A 853 -16.90 15.69 51.84
C VAL A 853 -17.06 16.02 50.34
N SER A 854 -16.47 17.13 49.88
CA SER A 854 -16.56 17.59 48.49
C SER A 854 -16.12 16.54 47.45
N PHE A 855 -15.15 15.66 47.75
CA PHE A 855 -14.71 14.62 46.82
C PHE A 855 -15.77 13.54 46.57
N ARG A 856 -16.55 13.18 47.60
CA ARG A 856 -17.70 12.30 47.44
C ARG A 856 -18.77 12.94 46.57
N SER A 857 -19.06 14.22 46.81
CA SER A 857 -19.99 14.99 45.96
C SER A 857 -19.52 15.04 44.50
N ARG A 858 -18.21 15.13 44.24
CA ARG A 858 -17.66 15.11 42.87
C ARG A 858 -17.83 13.76 42.17
N MET A 859 -17.66 12.64 42.88
CA MET A 859 -17.98 11.31 42.32
C MET A 859 -19.47 11.22 41.95
N LYS A 860 -20.36 11.79 42.79
CA LYS A 860 -21.78 11.87 42.47
C LYS A 860 -22.06 12.73 41.24
N SER A 861 -21.40 13.89 41.12
CA SER A 861 -21.52 14.75 39.93
C SER A 861 -21.10 14.03 38.64
N TYR A 862 -20.06 13.18 38.69
CA TYR A 862 -19.70 12.31 37.57
C TYR A 862 -20.86 11.38 37.16
N ILE A 863 -21.44 10.66 38.12
CA ILE A 863 -22.56 9.73 37.87
C ILE A 863 -23.75 10.48 37.25
N ASP A 864 -24.15 11.60 37.84
CA ASP A 864 -25.32 12.37 37.40
C ASP A 864 -25.12 12.97 36.01
N VAL A 865 -24.00 13.66 35.78
CA VAL A 865 -23.74 14.30 34.48
C VAL A 865 -23.58 13.26 33.38
N PHE A 866 -22.90 12.13 33.63
CA PHE A 866 -22.73 11.09 32.63
C PHE A 866 -24.06 10.42 32.28
N LYS A 867 -24.93 10.21 33.28
CA LYS A 867 -26.27 9.68 33.06
C LYS A 867 -27.13 10.65 32.25
N ASP A 868 -27.15 11.93 32.62
CA ASP A 868 -27.96 12.97 31.99
C ASP A 868 -27.53 13.25 30.54
N ASN A 869 -26.24 13.03 30.22
CA ASN A 869 -25.69 13.19 28.87
C ASN A 869 -25.63 11.87 28.07
N GLY A 870 -26.26 10.79 28.55
CA GLY A 870 -26.33 9.52 27.82
C GLY A 870 -25.01 8.73 27.73
N VAL A 871 -23.97 9.12 28.48
CA VAL A 871 -22.63 8.51 28.41
C VAL A 871 -22.68 7.02 28.74
N PHE A 872 -23.42 6.62 29.78
CA PHE A 872 -23.62 5.21 30.15
C PHE A 872 -24.43 4.41 29.12
N PHE A 873 -24.96 5.04 28.07
CA PHE A 873 -25.67 4.35 27.00
C PHE A 873 -24.90 4.37 25.67
N ASP A 874 -24.22 5.47 25.39
CA ASP A 874 -23.71 5.76 24.04
C ASP A 874 -22.19 5.62 23.90
N LEU A 875 -21.42 5.68 25.00
CA LEU A 875 -19.96 5.77 24.96
C LEU A 875 -19.26 4.65 25.78
N PRO A 876 -18.07 4.18 25.34
CA PRO A 876 -17.13 3.48 26.21
C PRO A 876 -16.64 4.39 27.34
N ILE A 877 -16.37 3.81 28.52
CA ILE A 877 -15.94 4.55 29.71
C ILE A 877 -14.68 3.91 30.27
N ALA A 878 -13.66 4.73 30.53
CA ALA A 878 -12.50 4.36 31.33
C ALA A 878 -12.73 4.78 32.79
N TYR A 879 -12.32 3.95 33.75
CA TYR A 879 -12.54 4.18 35.18
C TYR A 879 -11.21 4.31 35.91
N TYR A 880 -10.85 5.55 36.24
CA TYR A 880 -9.78 5.83 37.19
C TYR A 880 -10.34 5.75 38.62
N SER A 881 -9.76 4.87 39.44
CA SER A 881 -10.17 4.63 40.84
C SER A 881 -9.03 4.81 41.86
N GLY A 882 -7.96 5.52 41.49
CA GLY A 882 -6.78 5.71 42.34
C GLY A 882 -6.06 4.42 42.78
N SER A 883 -6.31 3.31 42.08
CA SER A 883 -5.87 1.92 42.40
C SER A 883 -6.59 1.23 43.56
N ARG A 884 -7.31 1.95 44.43
CA ARG A 884 -7.85 1.37 45.67
C ARG A 884 -9.30 1.66 45.97
N ALA A 885 -9.88 2.72 45.41
CA ALA A 885 -11.17 3.24 45.85
C ALA A 885 -12.27 2.17 45.79
N ILE A 886 -12.37 1.43 44.69
CA ILE A 886 -13.38 0.38 44.52
C ILE A 886 -13.17 -0.76 45.55
N TYR A 887 -11.92 -1.14 45.80
CA TYR A 887 -11.60 -2.16 46.81
C TYR A 887 -11.89 -1.69 48.23
N GLU A 888 -11.54 -0.44 48.57
CA GLU A 888 -11.79 0.15 49.88
C GLU A 888 -13.29 0.36 50.13
N MET A 889 -14.04 0.82 49.12
CA MET A 889 -15.51 0.91 49.18
C MET A 889 -16.15 -0.47 49.34
N TYR A 890 -15.65 -1.50 48.65
CA TYR A 890 -16.10 -2.88 48.83
C TYR A 890 -15.85 -3.42 50.26
N LYS A 891 -14.77 -2.97 50.91
CA LYS A 891 -14.43 -3.34 52.30
C LYS A 891 -15.10 -2.44 53.34
N SER A 892 -15.65 -1.29 52.95
CA SER A 892 -16.27 -0.33 53.86
C SER A 892 -17.50 -0.94 54.56
N GLU A 893 -17.63 -0.68 55.86
CA GLU A 893 -18.83 -1.02 56.62
C GLU A 893 -19.88 0.08 56.53
N ASP A 894 -19.52 1.28 56.05
CA ASP A 894 -20.43 2.42 55.92
C ASP A 894 -21.42 2.20 54.76
N GLU A 895 -22.71 2.30 55.07
CA GLU A 895 -23.79 2.11 54.07
C GLU A 895 -23.69 3.12 52.93
N ARG A 896 -23.21 4.34 53.19
CA ARG A 896 -23.08 5.39 52.17
C ARG A 896 -22.10 4.95 51.08
N ASP A 897 -20.97 4.35 51.43
CA ASP A 897 -20.00 3.87 50.44
C ASP A 897 -20.56 2.75 49.57
N LYS A 898 -21.41 1.90 50.13
CA LYS A 898 -22.11 0.85 49.38
C LYS A 898 -23.18 1.43 48.47
N GLU A 899 -23.95 2.42 48.93
CA GLU A 899 -25.02 3.06 48.16
C GLU A 899 -24.49 3.72 46.86
N ILE A 900 -23.40 4.49 46.94
CA ILE A 900 -22.85 5.16 45.75
C ILE A 900 -22.22 4.16 44.77
N MET A 901 -21.64 3.06 45.28
CA MET A 901 -21.13 1.98 44.45
C MET A 901 -22.25 1.17 43.81
N ASP A 902 -23.33 0.86 44.53
CA ASP A 902 -24.52 0.20 43.97
C ASP A 902 -25.12 1.05 42.84
N GLU A 903 -25.21 2.38 43.01
CA GLU A 903 -25.68 3.30 41.97
C GLU A 903 -24.82 3.23 40.69
N LEU A 904 -23.50 3.31 40.84
CA LEU A 904 -22.56 3.22 39.71
C LEU A 904 -22.59 1.83 39.05
N CYS A 905 -22.54 0.77 39.85
CA CYS A 905 -22.50 -0.60 39.36
C CYS A 905 -23.81 -1.00 38.66
N GLU A 906 -24.98 -0.48 39.08
CA GLU A 906 -26.22 -0.71 38.35
C GLU A 906 -26.13 -0.17 36.92
N LEU A 907 -25.58 1.04 36.74
CA LEU A 907 -25.42 1.66 35.42
C LEU A 907 -24.47 0.84 34.53
N ILE A 908 -23.37 0.34 35.09
CA ILE A 908 -22.42 -0.54 34.39
C ILE A 908 -23.11 -1.85 33.98
N VAL A 909 -23.83 -2.50 34.90
CA VAL A 909 -24.53 -3.76 34.65
C VAL A 909 -25.63 -3.61 33.60
N GLU A 910 -26.42 -2.54 33.66
CA GLU A 910 -27.44 -2.24 32.65
C GLU A 910 -26.83 -2.05 31.26
N ARG A 911 -25.62 -1.49 31.18
CA ARG A 911 -24.90 -1.27 29.94
C ARG A 911 -24.42 -2.57 29.30
N HIS A 912 -24.12 -3.60 30.08
CA HIS A 912 -23.80 -4.94 29.55
C HIS A 912 -25.01 -5.68 29.00
N LYS A 913 -26.22 -5.38 29.49
CA LYS A 913 -27.47 -6.01 29.04
C LYS A 913 -27.98 -5.50 27.67
N LYS A 914 -27.34 -4.47 27.09
CA LYS A 914 -27.66 -3.84 25.79
C LYS A 914 -26.55 -4.11 24.75
#